data_AF-A0A520W4D1-F1
#
_entry.id   AF-A0A520W4D1-F1
#
_cell.length_a   1.000
_cell.length_b   1.000
_cell.length_c   1.000
_cell.angle_alpha   90.00
_cell.angle_beta   90.00
_cell.angle_gamma   90.00
#
_symmetry.space_group_name_H-M   'P 1'
#
loop_
_entity.id
_entity.type
_entity.pdbx_description
1 polymer ?
#
loop_
_entity_poly.entity_id
_entity_poly.type
_entity_poly.pdbx_seq_one_letter_code
_entity_poly.pdbx_strand_id
1 'polypeptide(L)'
;MSFTHVESGLSARVDGKFLKNEGRRFRIKGVSYGTFAPDSNGCQFPILARVREDFQAMTRVGINTVRTYTVPRLDFLDEAATAGLSVIVGIPWMQHVAFLDDRARTQSIRHEIVNDVSTIAEHPATLLVALGNEIPPGVVRWHGASRIETFLRNVYDDTKAVAPDVLLTYVNYPPTEYLDLPFFDVCAFNVYLHRESDLRAYVAHLQVVAGNRPLLLTEIGADSLSEGESGQADLAVMQVKTVFEEGACGVVVFSWTDDWWRGGQPVNDWRFGLTTVDRQPKPALLGVSREYDDVGFSQQDQAAWPRVSVLVCAHNAADTVGECLESLLSLDYPNYEIIVINDGSSDATGSVARQHRDVLVIDTDHIGLSAARNLALTHATGTIVAYTDADVRVDPEWLVYLIQPFLRSDAVGSGGPNVVPRDDPWVAQCVARAPGSPTHILIDDRLAEHVPGCNMAFRRDALVAIGGFNESFHAAGDDVDVCWRLQANGGRIEFASSALVWHRHRSTVKAFWRQQVGYGQAETWLMDVHPERFLDGQALWKGRIYSPLPFMHAISRIQVNAGAWGTAAFPTVYSAQVPSLTSLPHLMPWQMVSAALAVVGVGCLVAGQIHVAGLMLCAAGIGFAVTVSRCLVYGWRTDVHLLPKIGEAERLSVFRYRLMISWLHLAQPIARAWGRFLGHLWSPVTADRREGFAAPARKATYSLSWPTILPLLTRRLTVEDFWSERWIDRVMLLNEMSQRLQFHSVTGSVHAHDPWQLDRDVSVSTGIFGWVDLRTLLEEHDGGRCLFRVATRHRLTPWGVLALTGCGIGGIVLVAMGQAAGLLTWCGVSTLVIASVWQRAVRVHAGIRAVVAQVATEYGLLPINSRKISGSSADAEPSSEAVRPSDATTTTEK
;
A
#
# COMPACT_ATOMS: atom_id res chain seq x y z
N MET A 1 -24.68 -12.02 53.33
CA MET A 1 -24.31 -10.75 52.69
C MET A 1 -23.33 -11.08 51.59
N SER A 2 -23.82 -11.12 50.35
CA SER A 2 -23.06 -11.43 49.15
C SER A 2 -22.29 -10.17 48.75
N PHE A 3 -20.97 -10.28 48.69
CA PHE A 3 -20.13 -9.26 48.07
C PHE A 3 -20.34 -9.35 46.56
N THR A 4 -20.93 -8.29 46.00
CA THR A 4 -20.94 -7.99 44.57
C THR A 4 -19.51 -7.90 44.06
N HIS A 5 -19.16 -8.77 43.11
CA HIS A 5 -18.00 -8.58 42.24
C HIS A 5 -18.15 -7.24 41.53
N VAL A 6 -17.29 -6.28 41.86
CA VAL A 6 -17.01 -5.14 41.00
C VAL A 6 -16.10 -5.69 39.90
N GLU A 7 -16.62 -5.82 38.67
CA GLU A 7 -15.80 -5.98 37.47
C GLU A 7 -15.00 -4.68 37.27
N SER A 8 -13.80 -4.60 37.85
CA SER A 8 -12.82 -3.54 37.57
C SER A 8 -11.59 -4.15 36.90
N GLY A 9 -11.74 -4.55 35.64
CA GLY A 9 -10.64 -5.09 34.85
C GLY A 9 -10.43 -4.23 33.60
N LEU A 10 -9.30 -3.53 33.52
CA LEU A 10 -8.82 -2.78 32.36
C LEU A 10 -8.46 -3.74 31.20
N SER A 11 -9.42 -4.50 30.65
CA SER A 11 -9.16 -5.41 29.53
C SER A 11 -9.29 -4.64 28.22
N ALA A 12 -8.21 -3.96 27.82
CA ALA A 12 -8.19 -3.27 26.54
C ALA A 12 -8.23 -4.28 25.38
N ARG A 13 -8.97 -3.95 24.32
CA ARG A 13 -9.11 -4.76 23.11
C ARG A 13 -8.86 -3.93 21.87
N VAL A 14 -8.39 -4.57 20.81
CA VAL A 14 -8.25 -3.93 19.49
C VAL A 14 -9.64 -3.64 18.91
N ASP A 15 -9.82 -2.41 18.44
CA ASP A 15 -11.00 -1.95 17.73
C ASP A 15 -10.58 -1.17 16.48
N GLY A 16 -10.49 -1.89 15.36
CA GLY A 16 -9.90 -1.36 14.13
C GLY A 16 -8.47 -0.89 14.36
N LYS A 17 -8.19 0.38 14.07
CA LYS A 17 -6.88 1.03 14.27
C LYS A 17 -6.63 1.56 15.67
N PHE A 18 -7.55 1.35 16.60
CA PHE A 18 -7.47 1.90 17.94
C PHE A 18 -7.65 0.81 19.00
N LEU A 19 -7.50 1.21 20.26
CA LEU A 19 -7.82 0.35 21.40
C LEU A 19 -9.12 0.85 22.04
N LYS A 20 -9.89 -0.08 22.59
CA LYS A 20 -11.04 0.19 23.46
C LYS A 20 -10.83 -0.44 24.82
N ASN A 21 -11.22 0.27 25.87
CA ASN A 21 -11.29 -0.24 27.23
C ASN A 21 -12.68 0.10 27.79
N GLU A 22 -13.38 -0.90 28.34
CA GLU A 22 -14.77 -0.77 28.80
C GLU A 22 -15.71 -0.09 27.77
N GLY A 23 -15.51 -0.40 26.48
CA GLY A 23 -16.29 0.15 25.36
C GLY A 23 -15.90 1.57 24.92
N ARG A 24 -14.98 2.26 25.62
CA ARG A 24 -14.51 3.61 25.31
C ARG A 24 -13.15 3.58 24.63
N ARG A 25 -12.86 4.61 23.81
CA ARG A 25 -11.53 4.78 23.20
C ARG A 25 -10.46 4.83 24.29
N PHE A 26 -9.43 4.00 24.15
CA PHE A 26 -8.24 4.02 24.98
C PHE A 26 -7.04 4.46 24.14
N ARG A 27 -6.45 5.61 24.50
CA ARG A 27 -5.23 6.12 23.87
C ARG A 27 -4.06 5.95 24.81
N ILE A 28 -2.98 5.33 24.35
CA ILE A 28 -1.78 5.14 25.17
C ILE A 28 -1.05 6.48 25.28
N LYS A 29 -1.10 7.07 26.47
CA LYS A 29 -0.38 8.27 26.90
C LYS A 29 0.78 7.79 27.77
N GLY A 30 1.83 7.33 27.09
CA GLY A 30 2.82 6.43 27.65
C GLY A 30 4.12 7.10 28.07
N VAL A 31 4.78 6.55 29.08
CA VAL A 31 6.17 6.87 29.39
C VAL A 31 6.98 5.60 29.62
N SER A 32 8.24 5.58 29.19
CA SER A 32 9.12 4.45 29.45
C SER A 32 9.70 4.52 30.87
N TYR A 33 9.83 3.37 31.53
CA TYR A 33 10.28 3.27 32.93
C TYR A 33 11.26 2.11 33.12
N GLY A 34 12.53 2.48 33.30
CA GLY A 34 13.65 1.55 33.45
C GLY A 34 14.20 1.08 32.10
N THR A 35 15.35 0.42 32.05
CA THR A 35 15.93 -0.37 33.16
C THR A 35 16.70 0.44 34.19
N PHE A 36 16.59 0.03 35.46
CA PHE A 36 17.34 0.59 36.60
C PHE A 36 18.46 -0.36 37.05
N ALA A 37 19.29 0.10 37.99
CA ALA A 37 20.30 -0.74 38.61
C ALA A 37 19.65 -1.97 39.26
N PRO A 38 20.19 -3.19 39.04
CA PRO A 38 19.62 -4.41 39.60
C PRO A 38 19.74 -4.43 41.13
N ASP A 39 18.70 -4.89 41.81
CA ASP A 39 18.73 -5.18 43.24
C ASP A 39 19.49 -6.50 43.53
N SER A 40 19.52 -6.92 44.81
CA SER A 40 20.18 -8.16 45.22
C SER A 40 19.62 -9.43 44.58
N ASN A 41 18.40 -9.38 44.05
CA ASN A 41 17.72 -10.47 43.36
C ASN A 41 17.78 -10.32 41.83
N GLY A 42 18.49 -9.31 41.32
CA GLY A 42 18.59 -9.01 39.89
C GLY A 42 17.40 -8.24 39.32
N CYS A 43 16.44 -7.80 40.14
CA CYS A 43 15.30 -7.02 39.66
C CYS A 43 15.73 -5.59 39.32
N GLN A 44 15.42 -5.14 38.11
CA GLN A 44 15.85 -3.84 37.58
C GLN A 44 14.80 -2.74 37.75
N PHE A 45 14.19 -2.67 38.94
CA PHE A 45 13.20 -1.66 39.31
C PHE A 45 13.58 -1.01 40.64
N PRO A 46 13.21 0.26 40.87
CA PRO A 46 13.42 0.89 42.17
C PRO A 46 12.60 0.18 43.26
N ILE A 47 12.90 0.50 44.52
CA ILE A 47 12.07 0.04 45.65
C ILE A 47 10.60 0.45 45.46
N LEU A 48 9.66 -0.38 45.91
CA LEU A 48 8.22 -0.16 45.68
C LEU A 48 7.72 1.21 46.16
N ALA A 49 8.27 1.74 47.26
CA ALA A 49 7.90 3.07 47.73
C ALA A 49 8.17 4.15 46.67
N ARG A 50 9.30 4.06 45.98
CA ARG A 50 9.66 4.97 44.89
C ARG A 50 8.80 4.74 43.65
N VAL A 51 8.53 3.48 43.30
CA VAL A 51 7.61 3.13 42.19
C VAL A 51 6.24 3.76 42.42
N ARG A 52 5.70 3.64 43.64
CA ARG A 52 4.42 4.24 44.02
C ARG A 52 4.42 5.76 43.88
N GLU A 53 5.46 6.44 44.35
CA GLU A 53 5.61 7.90 44.20
C GLU A 53 5.66 8.31 42.72
N ASP A 54 6.46 7.62 41.92
CA ASP A 54 6.61 7.87 40.48
C ASP A 54 5.27 7.66 39.75
N PHE A 55 4.55 6.57 40.03
CA PHE A 55 3.25 6.28 39.41
C PHE A 55 2.17 7.30 39.78
N GLN A 56 2.13 7.75 41.04
CA GLN A 56 1.23 8.82 41.44
C GLN A 56 1.58 10.14 40.74
N ALA A 57 2.87 10.44 40.56
CA ALA A 57 3.31 11.63 39.84
C ALA A 57 2.94 11.57 38.35
N MET A 58 3.13 10.41 37.71
CA MET A 58 2.73 10.16 36.31
C MET A 58 1.23 10.41 36.10
N THR A 59 0.40 9.83 36.96
CA THR A 59 -1.07 9.94 36.83
C THR A 59 -1.54 11.39 36.96
N ARG A 60 -0.90 12.20 37.81
CA ARG A 60 -1.24 13.63 37.99
C ARG A 60 -0.97 14.49 36.75
N VAL A 61 -0.12 14.03 35.82
CA VAL A 61 0.23 14.75 34.60
C VAL A 61 -0.37 14.12 33.33
N GLY A 62 -1.42 13.30 33.50
CA GLY A 62 -2.17 12.73 32.38
C GLY A 62 -1.55 11.48 31.73
N ILE A 63 -0.44 10.97 32.26
CA ILE A 63 0.12 9.67 31.85
C ILE A 63 -0.80 8.56 32.34
N ASN A 64 -1.15 7.63 31.45
CA ASN A 64 -2.01 6.50 31.77
C ASN A 64 -1.33 5.13 31.54
N THR A 65 -0.15 5.11 30.93
CA THR A 65 0.53 3.87 30.55
C THR A 65 2.03 3.95 30.82
N VAL A 66 2.60 2.87 31.35
CA VAL A 66 4.04 2.73 31.60
C VAL A 66 4.60 1.60 30.73
N ARG A 67 5.73 1.82 30.06
CA ARG A 67 6.44 0.76 29.31
C ARG A 67 7.67 0.29 30.08
N THR A 68 7.81 -1.01 30.28
CA THR A 68 9.01 -1.64 30.87
C THR A 68 9.80 -2.43 29.82
N TYR A 69 11.07 -2.72 30.10
CA TYR A 69 11.98 -3.50 29.24
C TYR A 69 12.40 -4.83 29.86
N THR A 70 11.98 -5.06 31.10
CA THR A 70 12.13 -6.31 31.84
C THR A 70 10.77 -6.70 32.39
N VAL A 71 10.62 -7.99 32.69
CA VAL A 71 9.41 -8.54 33.31
C VAL A 71 9.29 -7.98 34.73
N PRO A 72 8.25 -7.20 35.06
CA PRO A 72 8.05 -6.70 36.41
C PRO A 72 7.57 -7.82 37.33
N ARG A 73 7.80 -7.63 38.63
CA ARG A 73 7.18 -8.45 39.68
C ARG A 73 5.69 -8.11 39.78
N LEU A 74 4.89 -9.02 40.35
CA LEU A 74 3.45 -8.79 40.53
C LEU A 74 3.16 -7.59 41.44
N ASP A 75 3.98 -7.36 42.48
CA ASP A 75 3.85 -6.20 43.37
C ASP A 75 4.02 -4.85 42.66
N PHE A 76 4.83 -4.79 41.60
CA PHE A 76 4.94 -3.62 40.73
C PHE A 76 3.65 -3.39 39.93
N LEU A 77 3.05 -4.47 39.42
CA LEU A 77 1.79 -4.38 38.68
C LEU A 77 0.62 -4.02 39.60
N ASP A 78 0.63 -4.49 40.85
CA ASP A 78 -0.33 -4.10 41.89
C ASP A 78 -0.28 -2.58 42.16
N GLU A 79 0.92 -2.00 42.23
CA GLU A 79 1.09 -0.53 42.36
C GLU A 79 0.59 0.22 41.13
N ALA A 80 0.83 -0.32 39.92
CA ALA A 80 0.31 0.27 38.68
C ALA A 80 -1.22 0.26 38.67
N ALA A 81 -1.85 -0.88 39.00
CA ALA A 81 -3.30 -1.00 39.10
C ALA A 81 -3.88 -0.03 40.15
N THR A 82 -3.23 0.08 41.32
CA THR A 82 -3.65 1.00 42.39
C THR A 82 -3.58 2.46 41.96
N ALA A 83 -2.59 2.82 41.14
CA ALA A 83 -2.46 4.16 40.56
C ALA A 83 -3.40 4.41 39.36
N GLY A 84 -4.06 3.37 38.84
CA GLY A 84 -4.87 3.46 37.62
C GLY A 84 -4.04 3.49 36.33
N LEU A 85 -2.80 2.98 36.38
CA LEU A 85 -1.89 2.89 35.24
C LEU A 85 -1.97 1.51 34.58
N SER A 86 -1.94 1.54 33.25
CA SER A 86 -1.69 0.37 32.41
C SER A 86 -0.19 0.14 32.20
N VAL A 87 0.22 -1.09 31.95
CA VAL A 87 1.63 -1.47 31.75
C VAL A 87 1.80 -2.21 30.43
N ILE A 88 2.73 -1.72 29.60
CA ILE A 88 3.28 -2.43 28.45
C ILE A 88 4.52 -3.16 28.92
N VAL A 89 4.44 -4.49 29.00
CA VAL A 89 5.55 -5.31 29.54
C VAL A 89 6.46 -5.78 28.41
N GLY A 90 7.72 -5.36 28.45
CA GLY A 90 8.77 -5.88 27.58
C GLY A 90 9.33 -7.21 28.09
N ILE A 91 9.30 -8.25 27.25
CA ILE A 91 9.95 -9.53 27.54
C ILE A 91 11.36 -9.51 26.92
N PRO A 92 12.44 -9.41 27.72
CA PRO A 92 13.79 -9.44 27.22
C PRO A 92 14.20 -10.88 26.90
N TRP A 93 14.90 -11.08 25.79
CA TRP A 93 15.56 -12.35 25.46
C TRP A 93 16.80 -12.09 24.61
N MET A 94 17.59 -13.14 24.33
CA MET A 94 18.87 -13.04 23.59
C MET A 94 18.70 -12.76 22.09
N GLN A 95 18.01 -11.68 21.74
CA GLN A 95 17.69 -11.25 20.38
C GLN A 95 18.88 -10.62 19.63
N HIS A 96 19.96 -10.26 20.33
CA HIS A 96 21.13 -9.59 19.75
C HIS A 96 22.22 -10.55 19.25
N VAL A 97 21.99 -11.86 19.30
CA VAL A 97 22.93 -12.90 18.83
C VAL A 97 22.27 -13.77 17.75
N ALA A 98 23.04 -14.66 17.09
CA ALA A 98 22.52 -15.60 16.11
C ALA A 98 21.71 -16.75 16.78
N PHE A 99 20.59 -16.39 17.40
CA PHE A 99 19.83 -17.28 18.30
C PHE A 99 19.19 -18.48 17.58
N LEU A 100 18.99 -18.42 16.25
CA LEU A 100 18.42 -19.51 15.45
C LEU A 100 19.42 -20.60 15.03
N ASP A 101 20.72 -20.43 15.33
CA ASP A 101 21.74 -21.43 14.98
C ASP A 101 21.72 -22.64 15.93
N ASP A 102 21.16 -22.48 17.13
CA ASP A 102 21.01 -23.53 18.12
C ASP A 102 19.52 -23.80 18.40
N ARG A 103 19.07 -25.01 18.07
CA ARG A 103 17.67 -25.43 18.28
C ARG A 103 17.29 -25.51 19.76
N ALA A 104 18.19 -25.96 20.63
CA ALA A 104 17.90 -26.08 22.06
C ALA A 104 17.71 -24.68 22.67
N ARG A 105 18.58 -23.73 22.29
CA ARG A 105 18.44 -22.32 22.66
C ARG A 105 17.15 -21.70 22.14
N THR A 106 16.83 -21.92 20.87
CA THR A 106 15.58 -21.41 20.26
C THR A 106 14.35 -21.92 21.03
N GLN A 107 14.36 -23.18 21.46
CA GLN A 107 13.28 -23.76 22.27
C GLN A 107 13.25 -23.21 23.69
N SER A 108 14.41 -22.97 24.32
CA SER A 108 14.51 -22.34 25.64
C SER A 108 13.88 -20.95 25.63
N ILE A 109 14.26 -20.11 24.66
CA ILE A 109 13.71 -18.76 24.49
C ILE A 109 12.19 -18.79 24.39
N ARG A 110 11.63 -19.70 23.57
CA ARG A 110 10.18 -19.85 23.44
C ARG A 110 9.50 -20.22 24.76
N HIS A 111 10.05 -21.20 25.48
CA HIS A 111 9.49 -21.62 26.77
C HIS A 111 9.56 -20.51 27.83
N GLU A 112 10.69 -19.80 27.91
CA GLU A 112 10.87 -18.69 28.84
C GLU A 112 9.87 -17.57 28.57
N ILE A 113 9.72 -17.15 27.31
CA ILE A 113 8.73 -16.14 26.91
C ILE A 113 7.32 -16.57 27.33
N VAL A 114 6.91 -17.79 26.99
CA VAL A 114 5.56 -18.29 27.33
C VAL A 114 5.34 -18.34 28.83
N ASN A 115 6.34 -18.77 29.60
CA ASN A 115 6.28 -18.81 31.06
C ASN A 115 6.12 -17.41 31.66
N ASP A 116 6.92 -16.44 31.20
CA ASP A 116 6.85 -15.06 31.68
C ASP A 116 5.49 -14.44 31.37
N VAL A 117 5.00 -14.61 30.13
CA VAL A 117 3.67 -14.10 29.74
C VAL A 117 2.56 -14.74 30.56
N SER A 118 2.61 -16.05 30.81
CA SER A 118 1.59 -16.75 31.60
C SER A 118 1.47 -16.21 33.03
N THR A 119 2.54 -15.62 33.57
CA THR A 119 2.56 -15.07 34.93
C THR A 119 1.92 -13.68 35.00
N ILE A 120 2.03 -12.88 33.95
CA ILE A 120 1.62 -11.46 33.95
C ILE A 120 0.34 -11.17 33.15
N ALA A 121 -0.05 -12.06 32.23
CA ALA A 121 -1.09 -11.78 31.23
C ALA A 121 -2.48 -11.53 31.84
N GLU A 122 -2.82 -12.22 32.92
CA GLU A 122 -4.12 -12.08 33.58
C GLU A 122 -4.19 -10.88 34.54
N HIS A 123 -3.05 -10.22 34.78
CA HIS A 123 -3.01 -9.10 35.72
C HIS A 123 -3.73 -7.87 35.12
N PRO A 124 -4.63 -7.19 35.87
CA PRO A 124 -5.46 -6.10 35.33
C PRO A 124 -4.67 -4.87 34.87
N ALA A 125 -3.47 -4.63 35.42
CA ALA A 125 -2.57 -3.58 34.93
C ALA A 125 -1.89 -3.94 33.59
N THR A 126 -1.80 -5.22 33.21
CA THR A 126 -1.12 -5.64 31.97
C THR A 126 -1.98 -5.31 30.76
N LEU A 127 -1.55 -4.31 30.00
CA LEU A 127 -2.25 -3.84 28.80
C LEU A 127 -1.82 -4.60 27.55
N LEU A 128 -0.51 -4.73 27.37
CA LEU A 128 0.13 -5.21 26.15
C LEU A 128 1.48 -5.84 26.53
N VAL A 129 1.85 -6.93 25.86
CA VAL A 129 3.17 -7.55 26.03
C VAL A 129 3.98 -7.44 24.74
N ALA A 130 5.21 -6.92 24.85
CA ALA A 130 6.18 -6.86 23.76
C ALA A 130 7.11 -8.08 23.78
N LEU A 131 6.93 -8.98 22.80
CA LEU A 131 7.67 -10.24 22.65
C LEU A 131 9.04 -10.04 21.98
N GLY A 132 9.80 -9.07 22.47
CA GLY A 132 11.09 -8.64 21.92
C GLY A 132 11.08 -7.20 21.41
N ASN A 133 12.29 -6.68 21.22
CA ASN A 133 12.55 -5.28 20.90
C ASN A 133 13.79 -5.15 20.00
N GLU A 134 13.63 -4.73 18.74
CA GLU A 134 14.75 -4.38 17.84
C GLU A 134 15.80 -5.49 17.64
N ILE A 135 15.40 -6.60 17.01
CA ILE A 135 16.35 -7.59 16.50
C ILE A 135 17.33 -6.88 15.55
N PRO A 136 18.66 -6.94 15.79
CA PRO A 136 19.61 -6.19 14.98
C PRO A 136 19.56 -6.57 13.49
N PRO A 137 19.85 -5.64 12.57
CA PRO A 137 19.67 -5.88 11.15
C PRO A 137 20.70 -6.88 10.63
N GLY A 138 21.87 -6.96 11.27
CA GLY A 138 22.89 -7.98 11.01
C GLY A 138 22.40 -9.39 11.33
N VAL A 139 21.62 -9.57 12.41
CA VAL A 139 21.03 -10.86 12.79
C VAL A 139 19.93 -11.25 11.81
N VAL A 140 19.06 -10.31 11.44
CA VAL A 140 18.02 -10.53 10.42
C VAL A 140 18.64 -10.89 9.07
N ARG A 141 19.69 -10.19 8.66
CA ARG A 141 20.44 -10.49 7.42
C ARG A 141 21.11 -11.86 7.46
N TRP A 142 21.67 -12.26 8.61
CA TRP A 142 22.34 -13.55 8.78
C TRP A 142 21.36 -14.73 8.61
N HIS A 143 20.19 -14.66 9.26
CA HIS A 143 19.21 -15.75 9.21
C HIS A 143 18.23 -15.65 8.03
N GLY A 144 18.04 -14.45 7.47
CA GLY A 144 17.01 -14.13 6.48
C GLY A 144 15.66 -13.81 7.13
N ALA A 145 14.95 -12.82 6.57
CA ALA A 145 13.68 -12.30 7.08
C ALA A 145 12.63 -13.39 7.35
N SER A 146 12.38 -14.29 6.39
CA SER A 146 11.36 -15.33 6.56
C SER A 146 11.61 -16.29 7.73
N ARG A 147 12.87 -16.54 8.10
CA ARG A 147 13.18 -17.39 9.27
C ARG A 147 12.90 -16.64 10.58
N ILE A 148 13.17 -15.33 10.62
CA ILE A 148 12.83 -14.47 11.76
C ILE A 148 11.31 -14.32 11.90
N GLU A 149 10.60 -14.03 10.82
CA GLU A 149 9.13 -13.93 10.78
C GLU A 149 8.48 -15.24 11.24
N THR A 150 8.98 -16.39 10.79
CA THR A 150 8.49 -17.71 11.22
C THR A 150 8.73 -17.93 12.71
N PHE A 151 9.90 -17.54 13.23
CA PHE A 151 10.19 -17.65 14.66
C PHE A 151 9.24 -16.79 15.50
N LEU A 152 9.08 -15.51 15.15
CA LEU A 152 8.20 -14.58 15.85
C LEU A 152 6.74 -15.05 15.79
N ARG A 153 6.30 -15.62 14.65
CA ARG A 153 4.98 -16.24 14.53
C ARG A 153 4.79 -17.40 15.50
N ASN A 154 5.77 -18.30 15.60
CA ASN A 154 5.69 -19.41 16.54
C ASN A 154 5.60 -18.93 17.99
N VAL A 155 6.40 -17.91 18.36
CA VAL A 155 6.34 -17.31 19.71
C VAL A 155 4.96 -16.70 19.97
N TYR A 156 4.41 -15.96 19.01
CA TYR A 156 3.07 -15.39 19.10
C TYR A 156 2.01 -16.48 19.28
N ASP A 157 2.02 -17.52 18.44
CA ASP A 157 1.05 -18.62 18.49
C ASP A 157 1.12 -19.39 19.81
N ASP A 158 2.34 -19.70 20.30
CA ASP A 158 2.53 -20.37 21.59
C ASP A 158 1.99 -19.51 22.75
N THR A 159 2.22 -18.20 22.68
CA THR A 159 1.79 -17.26 23.73
C THR A 159 0.27 -17.12 23.72
N LYS A 160 -0.35 -16.96 22.55
CA LYS A 160 -1.82 -16.92 22.41
C LYS A 160 -2.50 -18.20 22.84
N ALA A 161 -1.82 -19.35 22.77
CA ALA A 161 -2.37 -20.61 23.25
C ALA A 161 -2.53 -20.66 24.78
N VAL A 162 -1.69 -19.93 25.52
CA VAL A 162 -1.75 -19.85 26.99
C VAL A 162 -2.50 -18.62 27.47
N ALA A 163 -2.37 -17.49 26.78
CA ALA A 163 -3.01 -16.21 27.09
C ALA A 163 -3.73 -15.67 25.83
N PRO A 164 -4.96 -16.11 25.53
CA PRO A 164 -5.65 -15.73 24.28
C PRO A 164 -6.06 -14.26 24.24
N ASP A 165 -6.41 -13.68 25.39
CA ASP A 165 -6.97 -12.33 25.49
C ASP A 165 -5.92 -11.22 25.63
N VAL A 166 -4.67 -11.54 25.98
CA VAL A 166 -3.62 -10.53 26.14
C VAL A 166 -3.22 -9.96 24.79
N LEU A 167 -3.06 -8.64 24.69
CA LEU A 167 -2.54 -8.02 23.47
C LEU A 167 -1.05 -8.31 23.35
N LEU A 168 -0.59 -8.68 22.16
CA LEU A 168 0.80 -8.96 21.86
C LEU A 168 1.33 -8.03 20.78
N THR A 169 2.58 -7.60 20.94
CA THR A 169 3.34 -6.87 19.93
C THR A 169 4.78 -7.36 19.84
N TYR A 170 5.47 -6.96 18.79
CA TYR A 170 6.92 -6.94 18.69
C TYR A 170 7.33 -5.51 18.37
N VAL A 171 8.25 -4.96 19.16
CA VAL A 171 8.71 -3.59 18.95
C VAL A 171 9.79 -3.59 17.88
N ASN A 172 9.43 -3.06 16.71
CA ASN A 172 10.32 -2.93 15.58
C ASN A 172 10.98 -1.54 15.55
N TYR A 173 11.84 -1.32 14.58
CA TYR A 173 12.53 -0.06 14.35
C TYR A 173 12.93 0.04 12.87
N PRO A 174 13.23 1.25 12.35
CA PRO A 174 13.33 1.50 10.91
C PRO A 174 14.26 0.54 10.13
N PRO A 175 15.46 0.16 10.61
CA PRO A 175 16.37 -0.75 9.91
C PRO A 175 15.84 -2.17 9.67
N THR A 176 14.79 -2.61 10.36
CA THR A 176 14.15 -3.92 10.15
C THR A 176 12.64 -3.80 9.91
N GLU A 177 12.17 -2.64 9.43
CA GLU A 177 10.75 -2.39 9.11
C GLU A 177 10.20 -3.35 8.05
N TYR A 178 11.06 -3.92 7.21
CA TYR A 178 10.70 -4.85 6.14
C TYR A 178 10.26 -6.25 6.62
N LEU A 179 10.28 -6.52 7.92
CA LEU A 179 9.73 -7.76 8.49
C LEU A 179 8.20 -7.76 8.38
N ASP A 180 7.64 -8.75 7.69
CA ASP A 180 6.18 -8.88 7.53
C ASP A 180 5.57 -9.59 8.75
N LEU A 181 5.06 -8.79 9.69
CA LEU A 181 4.55 -9.27 10.98
C LEU A 181 3.05 -8.99 11.20
N PRO A 182 2.14 -9.41 10.29
CA PRO A 182 0.73 -9.02 10.32
C PRO A 182 -0.08 -9.71 11.42
N PHE A 183 0.51 -10.72 12.08
CA PHE A 183 -0.15 -11.56 13.08
C PHE A 183 -0.14 -10.95 14.49
N PHE A 184 0.71 -9.96 14.78
CA PHE A 184 0.65 -9.24 16.06
C PHE A 184 -0.57 -8.32 16.14
N ASP A 185 -1.11 -8.16 17.35
CA ASP A 185 -2.33 -7.37 17.62
C ASP A 185 -2.09 -5.87 17.43
N VAL A 186 -0.89 -5.38 17.81
CA VAL A 186 -0.48 -3.97 17.72
C VAL A 186 0.81 -3.87 16.92
N CYS A 187 0.86 -2.94 15.97
CA CYS A 187 2.04 -2.59 15.19
C CYS A 187 2.86 -1.55 15.96
N ALA A 188 4.08 -1.88 16.38
CA ALA A 188 4.87 -1.04 17.30
C ALA A 188 6.25 -0.68 16.73
N PHE A 189 6.63 0.60 16.87
CA PHE A 189 7.92 1.12 16.39
C PHE A 189 8.58 2.09 17.37
N ASN A 190 9.91 2.00 17.50
CA ASN A 190 10.75 3.02 18.11
C ASN A 190 11.20 4.05 17.04
N VAL A 191 10.97 5.34 17.27
CA VAL A 191 11.21 6.42 16.27
C VAL A 191 11.74 7.69 16.93
N TYR A 192 12.89 8.20 16.46
CA TYR A 192 13.59 9.35 17.06
C TYR A 192 13.83 10.50 16.05
N LEU A 193 12.80 10.87 15.29
CA LEU A 193 12.91 11.94 14.28
C LEU A 193 12.69 13.33 14.91
N HIS A 194 13.59 14.27 14.64
CA HIS A 194 13.57 15.63 15.22
C HIS A 194 12.88 16.68 14.32
N ARG A 195 12.51 16.31 13.09
CA ARG A 195 11.81 17.19 12.15
C ARG A 195 10.37 16.75 11.98
N GLU A 196 9.43 17.68 12.15
CA GLU A 196 7.99 17.38 12.03
C GLU A 196 7.63 16.82 10.66
N SER A 197 8.16 17.38 9.57
CA SER A 197 7.90 16.89 8.21
C SER A 197 8.28 15.42 8.03
N ASP A 198 9.42 15.04 8.59
CA ASP A 198 10.01 13.71 8.42
C ASP A 198 9.28 12.70 9.31
N LEU A 199 8.98 13.09 10.56
CA LEU A 199 8.15 12.30 11.46
C LEU A 199 6.76 12.06 10.89
N ARG A 200 6.10 13.12 10.40
CA ARG A 200 4.74 13.07 9.86
C ARG A 200 4.66 12.20 8.60
N ALA A 201 5.66 12.30 7.72
CA ALA A 201 5.77 11.41 6.57
C ALA A 201 5.99 9.96 7.01
N TYR A 202 6.87 9.72 7.99
CA TYR A 202 7.15 8.37 8.46
C TYR A 202 5.98 7.74 9.22
N VAL A 203 5.24 8.49 10.04
CA VAL A 203 4.04 7.97 10.71
C VAL A 203 2.96 7.61 9.68
N ALA A 204 2.79 8.40 8.62
CA ALA A 204 1.89 8.05 7.52
C ALA A 204 2.31 6.75 6.82
N HIS A 205 3.62 6.56 6.60
CA HIS A 205 4.15 5.29 6.10
C HIS A 205 3.87 4.12 7.04
N LEU A 206 4.13 4.30 8.34
CA LEU A 206 3.86 3.27 9.35
C LEU A 206 2.37 2.94 9.48
N GLN A 207 1.47 3.88 9.19
CA GLN A 207 0.04 3.63 9.13
C GLN A 207 -0.35 2.71 7.95
N VAL A 208 0.36 2.80 6.83
CA VAL A 208 0.23 1.88 5.70
C VAL A 208 0.77 0.49 6.08
N VAL A 209 1.93 0.43 6.73
CA VAL A 209 2.54 -0.83 7.23
C VAL A 209 1.64 -1.51 8.28
N ALA A 210 1.02 -0.74 9.17
CA ALA A 210 0.09 -1.25 10.17
C ALA A 210 -1.17 -1.88 9.54
N GLY A 211 -1.56 -1.42 8.34
CA GLY A 211 -2.76 -1.88 7.66
C GLY A 211 -4.00 -1.50 8.46
N ASN A 212 -4.78 -2.48 8.91
CA ASN A 212 -5.97 -2.25 9.75
C ASN A 212 -5.68 -2.34 11.26
N ARG A 213 -4.42 -2.54 11.66
CA ARG A 213 -4.02 -2.72 13.06
C ARG A 213 -3.72 -1.38 13.73
N PRO A 214 -3.82 -1.29 15.07
CA PRO A 214 -3.36 -0.12 15.79
C PRO A 214 -1.86 0.09 15.62
N LEU A 215 -1.47 1.33 15.37
CA LEU A 215 -0.07 1.78 15.34
C LEU A 215 0.29 2.43 16.67
N LEU A 216 1.38 1.99 17.29
CA LEU A 216 1.93 2.52 18.53
C LEU A 216 3.38 2.94 18.32
N LEU A 217 3.72 4.19 18.63
CA LEU A 217 5.13 4.56 18.77
C LEU A 217 5.58 4.29 20.19
N THR A 218 6.43 3.28 20.37
CA THR A 218 6.81 2.77 21.69
C THR A 218 8.01 3.50 22.29
N GLU A 219 8.72 4.29 21.49
CA GLU A 219 9.73 5.25 21.92
C GLU A 219 9.70 6.44 20.96
N ILE A 220 9.56 7.63 21.54
CA ILE A 220 9.91 8.93 20.95
C ILE A 220 10.67 9.73 22.01
N GLY A 221 11.40 10.76 21.60
CA GLY A 221 12.02 11.69 22.52
C GLY A 221 13.25 12.36 21.92
N ALA A 222 13.88 13.17 22.75
CA ALA A 222 15.16 13.82 22.45
C ALA A 222 15.97 13.93 23.75
N ASP A 223 17.30 13.92 23.63
CA ASP A 223 18.18 14.05 24.78
C ASP A 223 18.45 15.53 25.11
N SER A 224 18.31 15.88 26.39
CA SER A 224 18.53 17.26 26.84
C SER A 224 20.01 17.64 26.94
N LEU A 225 20.95 16.71 26.76
CA LEU A 225 22.39 17.05 26.72
C LEU A 225 22.76 17.69 25.39
N SER A 226 22.23 17.18 24.29
CA SER A 226 22.48 17.66 22.93
C SER A 226 21.56 18.83 22.58
N GLU A 227 20.28 18.74 22.92
CA GLU A 227 19.24 19.71 22.50
C GLU A 227 18.98 20.82 23.54
N GLY A 228 19.49 20.67 24.76
CA GLY A 228 19.08 21.47 25.92
C GLY A 228 17.66 21.12 26.39
N GLU A 229 17.29 21.55 27.61
CA GLU A 229 15.97 21.22 28.18
C GLU A 229 14.79 21.86 27.43
N SER A 230 14.99 23.06 26.86
CA SER A 230 13.97 23.71 26.03
C SER A 230 13.80 23.00 24.69
N GLY A 231 14.90 22.66 24.01
CA GLY A 231 14.85 21.94 22.74
C GLY A 231 14.24 20.54 22.90
N GLN A 232 14.57 19.84 23.98
CA GLN A 232 13.92 18.59 24.36
C GLN A 232 12.39 18.76 24.50
N ALA A 233 11.94 19.82 25.18
CA ALA A 233 10.53 20.08 25.38
C ALA A 233 9.79 20.33 24.07
N ASP A 234 10.35 21.19 23.21
CA ASP A 234 9.76 21.52 21.91
C ASP A 234 9.66 20.27 21.01
N LEU A 235 10.70 19.43 21.00
CA LEU A 235 10.72 18.18 20.24
C LEU A 235 9.71 17.16 20.78
N ALA A 236 9.64 16.96 22.10
CA ALA A 236 8.71 16.02 22.70
C ALA A 236 7.25 16.42 22.45
N VAL A 237 6.93 17.71 22.55
CA VAL A 237 5.59 18.26 22.23
C VAL A 237 5.25 18.02 20.76
N MET A 238 6.16 18.42 19.84
CA MET A 238 5.97 18.23 18.40
C MET A 238 5.74 16.75 18.06
N GLN A 239 6.55 15.85 18.64
CA GLN A 239 6.45 14.42 18.39
C GLN A 239 5.12 13.84 18.89
N VAL A 240 4.73 14.12 20.14
CA VAL A 240 3.46 13.62 20.71
C VAL A 240 2.27 14.10 19.90
N LYS A 241 2.22 15.41 19.59
CA LYS A 241 1.14 16.02 18.81
C LYS A 241 1.02 15.38 17.43
N THR A 242 2.12 15.31 16.69
CA THR A 242 2.17 14.75 15.33
C THR A 242 1.69 13.30 15.29
N VAL A 243 2.07 12.49 16.28
CA VAL A 243 1.72 11.06 16.32
C VAL A 243 0.21 10.85 16.51
N PHE A 244 -0.43 11.63 17.38
CA PHE A 244 -1.89 11.56 17.56
C PHE A 244 -2.67 12.16 16.38
N GLU A 245 -2.17 13.24 15.81
CA GLU A 245 -2.71 13.90 14.62
C GLU A 245 -2.68 13.02 13.36
N GLU A 246 -1.72 12.10 13.27
CA GLU A 246 -1.61 11.06 12.23
C GLU A 246 -2.32 9.76 12.65
N GLY A 247 -3.04 9.80 13.77
CA GLY A 247 -3.99 8.78 14.20
C GLY A 247 -3.37 7.47 14.65
N ALA A 248 -2.18 7.51 15.25
CA ALA A 248 -1.67 6.39 16.02
C ALA A 248 -2.57 6.15 17.26
N CYS A 249 -2.67 4.90 17.72
CA CYS A 249 -3.42 4.57 18.93
C CYS A 249 -2.72 5.04 20.21
N GLY A 250 -1.46 5.46 20.10
CA GLY A 250 -0.67 5.86 21.23
C GLY A 250 0.77 6.19 20.95
N VAL A 251 1.40 6.74 21.98
CA VAL A 251 2.81 7.11 21.97
C VAL A 251 3.40 6.95 23.37
N VAL A 252 4.64 6.48 23.44
CA VAL A 252 5.41 6.34 24.68
C VAL A 252 6.64 7.24 24.59
N VAL A 253 6.72 8.23 25.48
CA VAL A 253 7.88 9.11 25.58
C VAL A 253 9.00 8.39 26.34
N PHE A 254 10.17 8.36 25.71
CA PHE A 254 11.42 7.90 26.30
C PHE A 254 12.11 9.12 26.92
N SER A 255 12.18 9.26 28.25
CA SER A 255 11.73 8.34 29.32
C SER A 255 11.15 9.10 30.53
N TRP A 256 10.68 8.42 31.58
CA TRP A 256 10.21 9.11 32.80
C TRP A 256 11.32 9.90 33.47
N THR A 257 12.51 9.31 33.56
CA THR A 257 13.64 9.85 34.31
C THR A 257 14.96 9.62 33.59
N ASP A 258 15.90 10.53 33.81
CA ASP A 258 17.30 10.40 33.40
C ASP A 258 18.07 9.25 34.08
N ASP A 259 17.48 8.64 35.13
CA ASP A 259 18.04 7.46 35.78
C ASP A 259 17.85 6.21 34.90
N TRP A 260 18.95 5.74 34.32
CA TRP A 260 18.95 4.59 33.42
C TRP A 260 20.20 3.71 33.58
N TRP A 261 20.00 2.41 33.40
CA TRP A 261 21.04 1.40 33.54
C TRP A 261 21.12 0.52 32.30
N ARG A 262 22.31 0.40 31.69
CA ARG A 262 22.52 -0.45 30.51
C ARG A 262 23.92 -1.04 30.52
N GLY A 263 24.05 -2.32 30.16
CA GLY A 263 25.36 -2.96 30.03
C GLY A 263 26.15 -3.06 31.34
N GLY A 264 25.47 -3.11 32.48
CA GLY A 264 26.11 -3.22 33.80
C GLY A 264 26.64 -1.91 34.38
N GLN A 265 26.26 -0.76 33.82
CA GLN A 265 26.68 0.56 34.29
C GLN A 265 25.56 1.60 34.13
N PRO A 266 25.60 2.71 34.90
CA PRO A 266 24.65 3.81 34.72
C PRO A 266 24.94 4.55 33.42
N VAL A 267 23.88 4.98 32.75
CA VAL A 267 23.96 5.68 31.48
C VAL A 267 24.07 7.19 31.73
N ASN A 268 25.11 7.79 31.15
CA ASN A 268 25.49 9.19 31.41
C ASN A 268 25.77 10.00 30.14
N ASP A 269 25.74 9.35 28.99
CA ASP A 269 25.98 9.92 27.66
C ASP A 269 24.72 10.54 27.03
N TRP A 270 23.54 10.35 27.63
CA TRP A 270 22.30 10.99 27.24
C TRP A 270 21.38 11.27 28.43
N ARG A 271 20.42 12.20 28.26
CA ARG A 271 19.43 12.61 29.28
C ARG A 271 18.04 12.78 28.65
N PHE A 272 17.35 11.67 28.41
CA PHE A 272 16.02 11.62 27.78
C PHE A 272 14.86 11.80 28.76
N GLY A 273 15.11 11.78 30.07
CA GLY A 273 14.06 11.80 31.08
C GLY A 273 13.22 13.06 31.04
N LEU A 274 11.91 12.92 31.20
CA LEU A 274 10.98 14.01 31.51
C LEU A 274 11.24 14.60 32.90
N THR A 275 11.88 13.81 33.78
CA THR A 275 12.43 14.28 35.05
C THR A 275 13.93 14.01 35.11
N THR A 276 14.62 14.77 35.96
CA THR A 276 16.00 14.47 36.32
C THR A 276 16.11 13.13 37.09
N VAL A 277 17.35 12.71 37.39
CA VAL A 277 17.64 11.53 38.24
C VAL A 277 16.94 11.65 39.60
N ASP A 278 16.90 12.86 40.17
CA ASP A 278 16.26 13.16 41.45
C ASP A 278 14.74 13.41 41.35
N ARG A 279 14.14 13.13 40.19
CA ARG A 279 12.71 13.35 39.87
C ARG A 279 12.26 14.81 39.93
N GLN A 280 13.19 15.75 39.68
CA GLN A 280 12.80 17.13 39.43
C GLN A 280 12.22 17.23 38.02
N PRO A 281 11.05 17.88 37.83
CA PRO A 281 10.40 17.97 36.52
C PRO A 281 11.20 18.86 35.58
N LYS A 282 11.40 18.39 34.34
CA LYS A 282 11.93 19.22 33.25
C LYS A 282 10.79 19.93 32.50
N PRO A 283 11.07 20.99 31.71
CA PRO A 283 10.08 21.65 30.86
C PRO A 283 9.31 20.68 29.94
N ALA A 284 9.97 19.62 29.46
CA ALA A 284 9.36 18.60 28.61
C ALA A 284 8.17 17.89 29.28
N LEU A 285 8.21 17.67 30.61
CA LEU A 285 7.10 17.05 31.34
C LEU A 285 5.81 17.87 31.23
N LEU A 286 5.93 19.19 31.39
CA LEU A 286 4.79 20.11 31.31
C LEU A 286 4.24 20.20 29.89
N GLY A 287 5.13 20.21 28.88
CA GLY A 287 4.74 20.20 27.47
C GLY A 287 3.96 18.94 27.10
N VAL A 288 4.53 17.76 27.40
CA VAL A 288 3.89 16.46 27.14
C VAL A 288 2.57 16.32 27.89
N SER A 289 2.49 16.78 29.15
CA SER A 289 1.25 16.73 29.95
C SER A 289 0.09 17.46 29.26
N ARG A 290 0.34 18.64 28.68
CA ARG A 290 -0.69 19.40 27.95
C ARG A 290 -1.17 18.67 26.69
N GLU A 291 -0.23 18.14 25.90
CA GLU A 291 -0.58 17.36 24.70
C GLU A 291 -1.33 16.07 25.03
N TYR A 292 -1.05 15.48 26.19
CA TYR A 292 -1.79 14.33 26.70
C TYR A 292 -3.22 14.68 27.12
N ASP A 293 -3.50 15.89 27.60
CA ASP A 293 -4.87 16.29 27.92
C ASP A 293 -5.73 16.50 26.66
N ASP A 294 -5.17 17.14 25.62
CA ASP A 294 -5.89 17.48 24.38
C ASP A 294 -5.80 16.42 23.27
N VAL A 295 -4.90 15.44 23.44
CA VAL A 295 -4.66 14.31 22.52
C VAL A 295 -4.49 14.70 21.05
N GLY A 296 -3.83 15.84 20.81
CA GLY A 296 -3.48 16.33 19.48
C GLY A 296 -4.54 17.17 18.77
N PHE A 297 -5.73 17.38 19.34
CA PHE A 297 -6.77 18.24 18.75
C PHE A 297 -7.40 19.18 19.79
N SER A 298 -6.80 20.35 19.97
CA SER A 298 -7.30 21.33 20.94
C SER A 298 -8.71 21.82 20.58
N GLN A 299 -9.51 22.24 21.57
CA GLN A 299 -10.84 22.81 21.31
C GLN A 299 -10.80 24.02 20.37
N GLN A 300 -9.70 24.78 20.38
CA GLN A 300 -9.48 25.90 19.49
C GLN A 300 -9.30 25.45 18.03
N ASP A 301 -8.56 24.36 17.80
CA ASP A 301 -8.40 23.78 16.46
C ASP A 301 -9.74 23.27 15.94
N GLN A 302 -10.53 22.61 16.79
CA GLN A 302 -11.85 22.07 16.44
C GLN A 302 -12.86 23.16 16.07
N ALA A 303 -12.79 24.33 16.71
CA ALA A 303 -13.65 25.46 16.39
C ALA A 303 -13.40 26.04 14.98
N ALA A 304 -12.21 25.83 14.41
CA ALA A 304 -11.86 26.25 13.06
C ALA A 304 -12.21 25.21 11.98
N TRP A 305 -12.71 24.04 12.37
CA TRP A 305 -13.00 22.97 11.42
C TRP A 305 -14.21 23.29 10.52
N PRO A 306 -14.15 22.88 9.23
CA PRO A 306 -15.20 23.13 8.26
C PRO A 306 -16.50 22.39 8.62
N ARG A 307 -17.64 22.91 8.14
CA ARG A 307 -18.90 22.18 8.25
C ARG A 307 -18.93 21.01 7.27
N VAL A 308 -19.32 19.83 7.74
CA VAL A 308 -19.41 18.60 6.92
C VAL A 308 -20.87 18.19 6.72
N SER A 309 -21.29 17.91 5.49
CA SER A 309 -22.55 17.19 5.23
C SER A 309 -22.25 15.71 5.02
N VAL A 310 -22.76 14.85 5.90
CA VAL A 310 -22.68 13.40 5.75
C VAL A 310 -23.87 12.90 4.94
N LEU A 311 -23.58 12.25 3.82
CA LEU A 311 -24.56 11.85 2.80
C LEU A 311 -24.63 10.32 2.75
N VAL A 312 -25.82 9.77 2.99
CA VAL A 312 -26.09 8.32 2.97
C VAL A 312 -27.15 8.03 1.91
N CYS A 313 -26.83 7.17 0.96
CA CYS A 313 -27.80 6.68 -0.04
C CYS A 313 -28.22 5.27 0.34
N ALA A 314 -29.53 5.03 0.48
CA ALA A 314 -30.08 3.78 0.98
C ALA A 314 -31.17 3.24 0.04
N HIS A 315 -31.07 1.96 -0.30
CA HIS A 315 -32.09 1.22 -1.03
C HIS A 315 -32.21 -0.19 -0.44
N ASN A 316 -33.38 -0.53 0.11
CA ASN A 316 -33.64 -1.81 0.78
C ASN A 316 -32.57 -2.18 1.85
N ALA A 317 -32.31 -1.24 2.76
CA ALA A 317 -31.30 -1.31 3.81
C ALA A 317 -31.91 -1.29 5.23
N ALA A 318 -33.16 -1.76 5.41
CA ALA A 318 -33.84 -1.72 6.71
C ALA A 318 -33.05 -2.40 7.85
N ASP A 319 -32.30 -3.45 7.51
CA ASP A 319 -31.52 -4.24 8.47
C ASP A 319 -30.19 -3.56 8.91
N THR A 320 -29.75 -2.50 8.23
CA THR A 320 -28.43 -1.89 8.46
C THR A 320 -28.48 -0.38 8.70
N VAL A 321 -29.46 0.33 8.12
CA VAL A 321 -29.53 1.80 8.17
C VAL A 321 -29.64 2.34 9.60
N GLY A 322 -30.30 1.61 10.51
CA GLY A 322 -30.42 2.02 11.91
C GLY A 322 -29.05 2.13 12.60
N GLU A 323 -28.24 1.07 12.56
CA GLU A 323 -26.89 1.08 13.16
C GLU A 323 -25.97 2.10 12.48
N CYS A 324 -26.09 2.27 11.16
CA CYS A 324 -25.36 3.30 10.43
C CYS A 324 -25.65 4.69 11.00
N LEU A 325 -26.93 5.06 11.13
CA LEU A 325 -27.35 6.36 11.66
C LEU A 325 -26.99 6.54 13.14
N GLU A 326 -27.12 5.49 13.96
CA GLU A 326 -26.66 5.52 15.36
C GLU A 326 -25.16 5.85 15.46
N SER A 327 -24.33 5.26 14.58
CA SER A 327 -22.89 5.55 14.56
C SER A 327 -22.60 6.98 14.11
N LEU A 328 -23.33 7.50 13.12
CA LEU A 328 -23.19 8.88 12.64
C LEU A 328 -23.63 9.92 13.67
N LEU A 329 -24.66 9.62 14.47
CA LEU A 329 -25.11 10.47 15.57
C LEU A 329 -24.13 10.48 16.75
N SER A 330 -23.18 9.53 16.80
CA SER A 330 -22.17 9.41 17.86
C SER A 330 -20.80 10.00 17.49
N LEU A 331 -20.71 10.72 16.37
CA LEU A 331 -19.46 11.32 15.90
C LEU A 331 -18.96 12.42 16.86
N ASP A 332 -17.68 12.37 17.17
CA ASP A 332 -16.95 13.41 17.91
C ASP A 332 -16.51 14.53 16.95
N TYR A 333 -17.51 15.23 16.41
CA TYR A 333 -17.28 16.33 15.47
C TYR A 333 -18.28 17.46 15.72
N PRO A 334 -17.82 18.72 15.90
CA PRO A 334 -18.69 19.78 16.39
C PRO A 334 -19.69 20.33 15.36
N ASN A 335 -19.43 20.18 14.07
CA ASN A 335 -20.16 20.92 13.03
C ASN A 335 -20.49 20.07 11.80
N TYR A 336 -21.54 19.26 11.88
CA TYR A 336 -21.99 18.43 10.76
C TYR A 336 -23.51 18.28 10.69
N GLU A 337 -23.98 17.76 9.55
CA GLU A 337 -25.38 17.35 9.33
C GLU A 337 -25.42 15.97 8.67
N ILE A 338 -26.56 15.28 8.79
CA ILE A 338 -26.77 13.95 8.18
C ILE A 338 -27.95 14.03 7.23
N ILE A 339 -27.74 13.61 5.98
CA ILE A 339 -28.75 13.57 4.92
C ILE A 339 -28.83 12.14 4.38
N VAL A 340 -30.03 11.57 4.40
CA VAL A 340 -30.33 10.23 3.91
C VAL A 340 -31.24 10.32 2.70
N ILE A 341 -30.81 9.74 1.58
CA ILE A 341 -31.67 9.53 0.41
C ILE A 341 -32.22 8.10 0.47
N ASN A 342 -33.53 7.97 0.62
CA ASN A 342 -34.25 6.72 0.48
C ASN A 342 -34.64 6.53 -0.99
N ASP A 343 -33.82 5.79 -1.73
CA ASP A 343 -33.88 5.61 -3.18
C ASP A 343 -34.91 4.55 -3.59
N GLY A 344 -36.19 4.81 -3.33
CA GLY A 344 -37.30 3.93 -3.75
C GLY A 344 -37.33 2.57 -3.05
N SER A 345 -37.01 2.51 -1.75
CA SER A 345 -37.05 1.25 -0.99
C SER A 345 -38.45 0.65 -0.89
N SER A 346 -38.50 -0.69 -0.94
CA SER A 346 -39.73 -1.50 -0.80
C SER A 346 -39.91 -2.09 0.60
N ASP A 347 -38.89 -1.97 1.45
CA ASP A 347 -38.87 -2.43 2.84
C ASP A 347 -39.05 -1.25 3.83
N ALA A 348 -38.71 -1.48 5.10
CA ALA A 348 -38.83 -0.49 6.17
C ALA A 348 -37.70 0.57 6.20
N THR A 349 -36.80 0.66 5.20
CA THR A 349 -35.63 1.56 5.23
C THR A 349 -36.00 3.00 5.58
N GLY A 350 -36.96 3.57 4.85
CA GLY A 350 -37.39 4.96 5.06
C GLY A 350 -38.09 5.17 6.41
N SER A 351 -38.81 4.17 6.93
CA SER A 351 -39.46 4.31 8.25
C SER A 351 -38.45 4.20 9.39
N VAL A 352 -37.43 3.35 9.27
CA VAL A 352 -36.31 3.25 10.22
C VAL A 352 -35.52 4.55 10.24
N ALA A 353 -35.11 5.07 9.07
CA ALA A 353 -34.34 6.31 8.99
C ALA A 353 -35.05 7.51 9.65
N ARG A 354 -36.38 7.62 9.47
CA ARG A 354 -37.18 8.72 10.07
C ARG A 354 -37.36 8.63 11.60
N GLN A 355 -36.96 7.53 12.24
CA GLN A 355 -36.94 7.45 13.71
C GLN A 355 -35.89 8.40 14.31
N HIS A 356 -34.88 8.78 13.54
CA HIS A 356 -33.81 9.68 13.95
C HIS A 356 -34.17 11.13 13.60
N ARG A 357 -34.51 11.94 14.61
CA ARG A 357 -35.05 13.30 14.43
C ARG A 357 -34.04 14.32 13.88
N ASP A 358 -32.75 14.08 14.11
CA ASP A 358 -31.64 14.94 13.68
C ASP A 358 -31.10 14.57 12.29
N VAL A 359 -31.82 13.71 11.56
CA VAL A 359 -31.46 13.23 10.22
C VAL A 359 -32.48 13.74 9.20
N LEU A 360 -32.00 14.38 8.13
CA LEU A 360 -32.84 14.77 7.00
C LEU A 360 -33.04 13.56 6.08
N VAL A 361 -34.25 13.03 6.02
CA VAL A 361 -34.61 11.92 5.12
C VAL A 361 -35.37 12.46 3.91
N ILE A 362 -34.92 12.10 2.70
CA ILE A 362 -35.53 12.48 1.42
C ILE A 362 -35.90 11.20 0.67
N ASP A 363 -37.17 11.06 0.31
CA ASP A 363 -37.65 9.94 -0.48
C ASP A 363 -37.69 10.27 -1.97
N THR A 364 -37.31 9.28 -2.78
CA THR A 364 -37.42 9.34 -4.24
C THR A 364 -38.01 8.06 -4.80
N ASP A 365 -38.42 8.10 -6.06
CA ASP A 365 -38.50 6.88 -6.86
C ASP A 365 -37.09 6.27 -7.02
N HIS A 366 -37.00 5.00 -7.42
CA HIS A 366 -35.70 4.35 -7.60
C HIS A 366 -34.96 4.92 -8.83
N ILE A 367 -34.06 5.88 -8.57
CA ILE A 367 -33.28 6.64 -9.56
C ILE A 367 -31.84 6.13 -9.69
N GLY A 368 -31.38 5.26 -8.77
CA GLY A 368 -30.05 4.65 -8.79
C GLY A 368 -28.99 5.45 -8.03
N LEU A 369 -27.85 4.79 -7.77
CA LEU A 369 -26.85 5.24 -6.79
C LEU A 369 -26.26 6.63 -7.08
N SER A 370 -25.74 6.86 -8.29
CA SER A 370 -25.14 8.15 -8.66
C SER A 370 -26.14 9.31 -8.60
N ALA A 371 -27.37 9.08 -9.08
CA ALA A 371 -28.42 10.10 -9.07
C ALA A 371 -28.85 10.42 -7.63
N ALA A 372 -28.95 9.40 -6.76
CA ALA A 372 -29.18 9.59 -5.33
C ALA A 372 -28.03 10.40 -4.67
N ARG A 373 -26.76 10.10 -5.00
CA ARG A 373 -25.58 10.85 -4.50
C ARG A 373 -25.60 12.31 -4.94
N ASN A 374 -26.02 12.59 -6.17
CA ASN A 374 -26.19 13.95 -6.68
C ASN A 374 -27.36 14.67 -6.00
N LEU A 375 -28.49 14.00 -5.79
CA LEU A 375 -29.61 14.59 -5.06
C LEU A 375 -29.17 14.98 -3.64
N ALA A 376 -28.49 14.09 -2.93
CA ALA A 376 -27.92 14.38 -1.61
C ALA A 376 -27.02 15.63 -1.63
N LEU A 377 -26.15 15.76 -2.65
CA LEU A 377 -25.27 16.91 -2.84
C LEU A 377 -26.03 18.24 -2.99
N THR A 378 -27.22 18.24 -3.62
CA THR A 378 -28.02 19.47 -3.76
C THR A 378 -28.59 19.98 -2.44
N HIS A 379 -28.81 19.07 -1.48
CA HIS A 379 -29.29 19.40 -0.14
C HIS A 379 -28.16 19.67 0.86
N ALA A 380 -26.91 19.31 0.51
CA ALA A 380 -25.75 19.50 1.35
C ALA A 380 -25.40 20.99 1.52
N THR A 381 -25.20 21.41 2.77
CA THR A 381 -24.85 22.78 3.15
C THR A 381 -23.46 22.92 3.80
N GLY A 382 -22.74 21.81 3.96
CA GLY A 382 -21.33 21.77 4.36
C GLY A 382 -20.38 22.21 3.24
N THR A 383 -19.21 22.72 3.61
CA THR A 383 -18.13 23.02 2.64
C THR A 383 -17.43 21.74 2.19
N ILE A 384 -17.48 20.70 3.02
CA ILE A 384 -17.07 19.33 2.72
C ILE A 384 -18.32 18.44 2.71
N VAL A 385 -18.38 17.52 1.74
CA VAL A 385 -19.38 16.46 1.69
C VAL A 385 -18.70 15.13 1.91
N ALA A 386 -19.20 14.33 2.85
CA ALA A 386 -18.69 12.99 3.17
C ALA A 386 -19.75 11.95 2.82
N TYR A 387 -19.42 10.99 1.97
CA TYR A 387 -20.29 9.90 1.57
C TYR A 387 -19.97 8.64 2.35
N THR A 388 -21.02 7.96 2.81
CA THR A 388 -20.95 6.61 3.36
C THR A 388 -22.19 5.81 2.97
N ASP A 389 -22.14 4.50 3.15
CA ASP A 389 -23.22 3.58 2.72
C ASP A 389 -24.07 3.16 3.92
N ALA A 390 -25.35 2.82 3.69
CA ALA A 390 -26.27 2.41 4.74
C ALA A 390 -25.90 1.08 5.43
N ASP A 391 -24.90 0.35 4.93
CA ASP A 391 -24.32 -0.88 5.50
C ASP A 391 -22.95 -0.66 6.15
N VAL A 392 -22.66 0.59 6.53
CA VAL A 392 -21.42 1.02 7.20
C VAL A 392 -21.69 1.47 8.63
N ARG A 393 -20.77 1.12 9.53
CA ARG A 393 -20.61 1.74 10.85
C ARG A 393 -19.33 2.57 10.85
N VAL A 394 -19.43 3.86 11.18
CA VAL A 394 -18.25 4.74 11.24
C VAL A 394 -17.60 4.71 12.62
N ASP A 395 -16.30 5.02 12.67
CA ASP A 395 -15.62 5.30 13.92
C ASP A 395 -16.05 6.67 14.50
N PRO A 396 -16.13 6.86 15.83
CA PRO A 396 -16.54 8.14 16.42
C PRO A 396 -15.66 9.33 15.97
N GLU A 397 -14.38 9.11 15.68
CA GLU A 397 -13.43 10.13 15.22
C GLU A 397 -13.25 10.08 13.69
N TRP A 398 -14.17 9.42 12.97
CA TRP A 398 -14.09 9.27 11.52
C TRP A 398 -13.97 10.62 10.82
N LEU A 399 -14.85 11.58 11.12
CA LEU A 399 -14.77 12.92 10.54
C LEU A 399 -13.53 13.69 10.99
N VAL A 400 -13.09 13.52 12.24
CA VAL A 400 -11.87 14.15 12.78
C VAL A 400 -10.68 13.85 11.87
N TYR A 401 -10.50 12.58 11.49
CA TYR A 401 -9.40 12.16 10.63
C TYR A 401 -9.67 12.37 9.14
N LEU A 402 -10.92 12.20 8.68
CA LEU A 402 -11.28 12.33 7.26
C LEU A 402 -11.09 13.75 6.74
N ILE A 403 -11.22 14.76 7.61
CA ILE A 403 -11.07 16.16 7.21
C ILE A 403 -9.63 16.68 7.24
N GLN A 404 -8.70 15.98 7.91
CA GLN A 404 -7.31 16.46 8.07
C GLN A 404 -6.61 16.77 6.75
N PRO A 405 -6.76 15.98 5.68
CA PRO A 405 -6.13 16.33 4.40
C PRO A 405 -6.59 17.69 3.85
N PHE A 406 -7.86 18.07 4.03
CA PHE A 406 -8.36 19.38 3.58
C PHE A 406 -7.84 20.55 4.40
N LEU A 407 -7.43 20.31 5.65
CA LEU A 407 -6.85 21.34 6.53
C LEU A 407 -5.35 21.53 6.26
N ARG A 408 -4.64 20.45 5.93
CA ARG A 408 -3.18 20.41 5.83
C ARG A 408 -2.67 20.60 4.40
N SER A 409 -3.50 20.33 3.40
CA SER A 409 -3.11 20.41 1.98
C SER A 409 -4.21 20.99 1.09
N ASP A 410 -3.90 21.08 -0.21
CA ASP A 410 -4.81 21.48 -1.28
C ASP A 410 -5.68 20.32 -1.78
N ALA A 411 -5.81 19.24 -0.99
CA ALA A 411 -6.66 18.10 -1.34
C ALA A 411 -8.10 18.55 -1.63
N VAL A 412 -8.64 18.02 -2.72
CA VAL A 412 -10.05 18.19 -3.12
C VAL A 412 -10.89 16.97 -2.75
N GLY A 413 -10.25 15.84 -2.44
CA GLY A 413 -10.89 14.63 -1.97
C GLY A 413 -10.08 13.94 -0.86
N SER A 414 -10.78 13.17 -0.03
CA SER A 414 -10.17 12.29 0.95
C SER A 414 -10.95 10.98 1.08
N GLY A 415 -10.32 9.93 1.59
CA GLY A 415 -10.99 8.69 1.97
C GLY A 415 -10.13 7.84 2.90
N GLY A 416 -10.71 6.83 3.51
CA GLY A 416 -10.04 6.01 4.52
C GLY A 416 -10.17 4.50 4.31
N PRO A 417 -9.68 3.69 5.26
CA PRO A 417 -9.74 2.24 5.16
C PRO A 417 -11.15 1.70 5.44
N ASN A 418 -11.46 0.56 4.79
CA ASN A 418 -12.70 -0.19 4.98
C ASN A 418 -12.37 -1.49 5.70
N VAL A 419 -12.72 -1.56 6.98
CA VAL A 419 -12.45 -2.69 7.86
C VAL A 419 -13.63 -3.66 7.82
N VAL A 420 -13.33 -4.95 7.85
CA VAL A 420 -14.35 -6.00 7.94
C VAL A 420 -14.79 -6.13 9.40
N PRO A 421 -16.08 -5.99 9.73
CA PRO A 421 -16.61 -6.28 11.06
C PRO A 421 -16.20 -7.70 11.51
N ARG A 422 -15.83 -7.91 12.78
CA ARG A 422 -15.45 -9.25 13.27
C ARG A 422 -16.66 -10.15 13.50
N ASP A 423 -17.80 -9.54 13.76
CA ASP A 423 -19.12 -10.12 14.01
C ASP A 423 -19.90 -10.43 12.72
N ASP A 424 -19.34 -10.07 11.55
CA ASP A 424 -19.91 -10.43 10.25
C ASP A 424 -20.09 -11.95 10.12
N PRO A 425 -21.19 -12.43 9.50
CA PRO A 425 -21.42 -13.85 9.25
C PRO A 425 -20.22 -14.52 8.54
N TRP A 426 -19.97 -15.79 8.82
CA TRP A 426 -18.77 -16.50 8.32
C TRP A 426 -18.60 -16.45 6.78
N VAL A 427 -19.71 -16.39 6.02
CA VAL A 427 -19.64 -16.20 4.55
C VAL A 427 -19.20 -14.79 4.18
N ALA A 428 -19.66 -13.76 4.90
CA ALA A 428 -19.20 -12.39 4.71
C ALA A 428 -17.69 -12.26 5.02
N GLN A 429 -17.20 -12.94 6.06
CA GLN A 429 -15.77 -13.07 6.34
C GLN A 429 -14.98 -13.70 5.17
N CYS A 430 -15.57 -14.68 4.47
CA CYS A 430 -14.96 -15.25 3.27
C CYS A 430 -14.98 -14.27 2.09
N VAL A 431 -16.10 -13.56 1.88
CA VAL A 431 -16.27 -12.58 0.80
C VAL A 431 -15.28 -11.43 0.94
N ALA A 432 -15.05 -10.94 2.15
CA ALA A 432 -14.06 -9.90 2.41
C ALA A 432 -12.62 -10.31 2.08
N ARG A 433 -12.35 -11.62 2.05
CA ARG A 433 -11.03 -12.22 1.70
C ARG A 433 -11.00 -12.76 0.27
N ALA A 434 -12.08 -12.56 -0.50
CA ALA A 434 -12.18 -12.92 -1.90
C ALA A 434 -11.76 -11.73 -2.80
N PRO A 435 -11.37 -11.98 -4.06
CA PRO A 435 -11.02 -10.90 -4.98
C PRO A 435 -12.23 -10.00 -5.27
N GLY A 436 -11.94 -8.70 -5.48
CA GLY A 436 -12.94 -7.71 -5.86
C GLY A 436 -13.72 -7.10 -4.70
N SER A 437 -13.17 -7.06 -3.48
CA SER A 437 -13.67 -6.20 -2.41
C SER A 437 -13.42 -4.71 -2.74
N PRO A 438 -14.33 -3.78 -2.36
CA PRO A 438 -14.07 -2.35 -2.50
C PRO A 438 -12.83 -1.97 -1.67
N THR A 439 -11.82 -1.40 -2.32
CA THR A 439 -10.55 -1.03 -1.68
C THR A 439 -9.98 0.22 -2.33
N HIS A 440 -9.26 1.01 -1.53
CA HIS A 440 -8.54 2.18 -2.01
C HIS A 440 -7.33 1.79 -2.87
N ILE A 441 -6.88 2.73 -3.69
CA ILE A 441 -5.69 2.58 -4.56
C ILE A 441 -4.80 3.78 -4.30
N LEU A 442 -3.64 3.56 -3.67
CA LEU A 442 -2.72 4.62 -3.27
C LEU A 442 -1.55 4.74 -4.25
N ILE A 443 -1.27 5.97 -4.66
CA ILE A 443 -0.09 6.34 -5.44
C ILE A 443 1.15 6.29 -4.55
N ASP A 444 1.05 6.80 -3.33
CA ASP A 444 2.05 6.75 -2.27
C ASP A 444 1.38 6.62 -0.88
N ASP A 445 2.09 6.86 0.22
CA ASP A 445 1.54 6.68 1.58
C ASP A 445 0.39 7.65 1.92
N ARG A 446 0.18 8.70 1.12
CA ARG A 446 -0.87 9.72 1.31
C ARG A 446 -1.74 9.95 0.09
N LEU A 447 -1.23 9.91 -1.12
CA LEU A 447 -2.01 10.20 -2.32
C LEU A 447 -2.78 8.96 -2.76
N ALA A 448 -4.08 9.12 -2.97
CA ALA A 448 -4.95 8.10 -3.53
C ALA A 448 -5.31 8.42 -4.99
N GLU A 449 -5.27 7.41 -5.84
CA GLU A 449 -5.91 7.46 -7.15
C GLU A 449 -7.40 7.16 -7.06
N HIS A 450 -7.81 6.34 -6.08
CA HIS A 450 -9.19 5.95 -5.85
C HIS A 450 -9.46 5.71 -4.37
N VAL A 451 -10.58 6.25 -3.89
CA VAL A 451 -11.15 5.98 -2.57
C VAL A 451 -12.57 5.41 -2.73
N PRO A 452 -12.96 4.34 -2.02
CA PRO A 452 -14.24 3.68 -2.24
C PRO A 452 -15.45 4.51 -1.82
N GLY A 453 -16.58 4.28 -2.49
CA GLY A 453 -17.83 5.00 -2.24
C GLY A 453 -18.35 4.99 -0.80
N CYS A 454 -18.02 3.97 -0.02
CA CYS A 454 -18.43 3.81 1.38
C CYS A 454 -17.61 4.64 2.38
N ASN A 455 -16.48 5.23 1.96
CA ASN A 455 -15.59 6.03 2.81
C ASN A 455 -14.82 7.09 2.00
N MET A 456 -15.54 8.11 1.54
CA MET A 456 -14.98 9.19 0.74
C MET A 456 -15.55 10.55 1.15
N ALA A 457 -14.76 11.60 1.02
CA ALA A 457 -15.18 12.98 1.20
C ALA A 457 -14.59 13.86 0.11
N PHE A 458 -15.27 14.95 -0.23
CA PHE A 458 -14.83 15.91 -1.23
C PHE A 458 -15.11 17.34 -0.78
N ARG A 459 -14.29 18.29 -1.26
CA ARG A 459 -14.70 19.69 -1.23
C ARG A 459 -15.93 19.84 -2.12
N ARG A 460 -16.98 20.45 -1.59
CA ARG A 460 -18.27 20.58 -2.26
C ARG A 460 -18.14 21.33 -3.59
N ASP A 461 -17.37 22.41 -3.61
CA ASP A 461 -17.12 23.22 -4.80
C ASP A 461 -16.39 22.45 -5.91
N ALA A 462 -15.37 21.67 -5.57
CA ALA A 462 -14.64 20.83 -6.52
C ALA A 462 -15.53 19.73 -7.12
N LEU A 463 -16.37 19.09 -6.30
CA LEU A 463 -17.32 18.08 -6.77
C LEU A 463 -18.39 18.68 -7.68
N VAL A 464 -18.93 19.85 -7.32
CA VAL A 464 -19.89 20.59 -8.16
C VAL A 464 -19.25 21.04 -9.47
N ALA A 465 -17.99 21.47 -9.46
CA ALA A 465 -17.27 21.94 -10.65
C ALA A 465 -17.11 20.86 -11.73
N ILE A 466 -17.05 19.58 -11.34
CA ILE A 466 -17.02 18.45 -12.29
C ILE A 466 -18.41 17.89 -12.62
N GLY A 467 -19.48 18.50 -12.11
CA GLY A 467 -20.86 18.09 -12.35
C GLY A 467 -21.37 16.94 -11.45
N GLY A 468 -20.72 16.67 -10.31
CA GLY A 468 -21.12 15.59 -9.41
C GLY A 468 -20.75 14.19 -9.93
N PHE A 469 -21.53 13.18 -9.53
CA PHE A 469 -21.41 11.78 -9.97
C PHE A 469 -22.07 11.59 -11.35
N ASN A 470 -21.51 10.70 -12.18
CA ASN A 470 -22.10 10.37 -13.47
C ASN A 470 -23.29 9.42 -13.27
N GLU A 471 -24.50 9.91 -13.57
CA GLU A 471 -25.77 9.21 -13.35
C GLU A 471 -25.92 7.93 -14.18
N SER A 472 -25.10 7.75 -15.22
CA SER A 472 -25.07 6.49 -16.00
C SER A 472 -24.67 5.27 -15.15
N PHE A 473 -23.98 5.49 -14.03
CA PHE A 473 -23.59 4.44 -13.09
C PHE A 473 -24.67 4.25 -12.02
N HIS A 474 -25.52 3.23 -12.20
CA HIS A 474 -26.64 2.99 -11.27
C HIS A 474 -26.27 2.19 -10.02
N ALA A 475 -25.15 1.46 -10.02
CA ALA A 475 -24.85 0.49 -8.96
C ALA A 475 -23.38 0.39 -8.54
N ALA A 476 -22.42 0.66 -9.43
CA ALA A 476 -20.99 0.58 -9.14
C ALA A 476 -20.15 1.37 -10.17
N GLY A 477 -18.90 1.66 -9.82
CA GLY A 477 -17.91 2.31 -10.69
C GLY A 477 -18.01 3.84 -10.72
N ASP A 478 -18.99 4.41 -10.03
CA ASP A 478 -19.17 5.84 -9.93
C ASP A 478 -18.13 6.51 -9.02
N ASP A 479 -17.65 5.79 -8.00
CA ASP A 479 -16.51 6.16 -7.16
C ASP A 479 -15.19 6.22 -7.98
N VAL A 480 -14.97 5.27 -8.88
CA VAL A 480 -13.83 5.29 -9.81
C VAL A 480 -13.92 6.47 -10.78
N ASP A 481 -15.07 6.65 -11.42
CA ASP A 481 -15.30 7.74 -12.38
C ASP A 481 -15.10 9.12 -11.74
N VAL A 482 -15.70 9.38 -10.58
CA VAL A 482 -15.58 10.68 -9.91
C VAL A 482 -14.13 10.96 -9.48
N CYS A 483 -13.41 9.96 -8.96
CA CYS A 483 -12.01 10.11 -8.57
C CYS A 483 -11.12 10.45 -9.78
N TRP A 484 -11.33 9.80 -10.93
CA TRP A 484 -10.59 10.09 -12.15
C TRP A 484 -10.92 11.46 -12.73
N ARG A 485 -12.20 11.88 -12.72
CA ARG A 485 -12.59 13.23 -13.18
C ARG A 485 -12.02 14.34 -12.30
N LEU A 486 -12.02 14.16 -10.97
CA LEU A 486 -11.37 15.12 -10.05
C LEU A 486 -9.87 15.27 -10.35
N GLN A 487 -9.16 14.15 -10.55
CA GLN A 487 -7.74 14.16 -10.89
C GLN A 487 -7.46 14.73 -12.28
N ALA A 488 -8.32 14.45 -13.27
CA ALA A 488 -8.21 15.03 -14.61
C ALA A 488 -8.38 16.55 -14.59
N ASN A 489 -9.10 17.09 -13.61
CA ASN A 489 -9.24 18.52 -13.35
C ASN A 489 -8.11 19.10 -12.46
N GLY A 490 -7.02 18.35 -12.25
CA GLY A 490 -5.87 18.76 -11.44
C GLY A 490 -6.04 18.57 -9.92
N GLY A 491 -7.16 17.99 -9.48
CA GLY A 491 -7.45 17.74 -8.08
C GLY A 491 -6.60 16.62 -7.46
N ARG A 492 -6.24 16.78 -6.19
CA ARG A 492 -5.55 15.76 -5.40
C ARG A 492 -6.52 15.07 -4.45
N ILE A 493 -6.40 13.75 -4.34
CA ILE A 493 -7.17 12.93 -3.39
C ILE A 493 -6.18 12.33 -2.40
N GLU A 494 -6.44 12.49 -1.11
CA GLU A 494 -5.55 12.02 -0.05
C GLU A 494 -6.20 10.95 0.85
N PHE A 495 -5.42 9.95 1.22
CA PHE A 495 -5.81 8.83 2.04
C PHE A 495 -5.60 9.15 3.53
N ALA A 496 -6.71 9.28 4.25
CA ALA A 496 -6.73 9.43 5.70
C ALA A 496 -6.72 8.04 6.34
N SER A 497 -5.53 7.51 6.60
CA SER A 497 -5.31 6.17 7.16
C SER A 497 -6.11 5.87 8.43
N SER A 498 -6.47 6.87 9.23
CA SER A 498 -7.18 6.70 10.51
C SER A 498 -8.67 7.03 10.43
N ALA A 499 -9.17 7.49 9.27
CA ALA A 499 -10.59 7.70 9.01
C ALA A 499 -11.28 6.36 8.68
N LEU A 500 -11.31 5.45 9.64
CA LEU A 500 -11.75 4.08 9.40
C LEU A 500 -13.28 3.92 9.46
N VAL A 501 -13.78 2.99 8.67
CA VAL A 501 -15.17 2.53 8.73
C VAL A 501 -15.22 1.01 8.77
N TRP A 502 -16.26 0.45 9.40
CA TRP A 502 -16.60 -0.96 9.31
C TRP A 502 -17.67 -1.16 8.26
N HIS A 503 -17.34 -1.88 7.18
CA HIS A 503 -18.25 -2.12 6.06
C HIS A 503 -18.74 -3.57 6.07
N ARG A 504 -20.05 -3.78 6.21
CA ARG A 504 -20.63 -5.13 6.23
C ARG A 504 -20.56 -5.79 4.85
N HIS A 505 -19.92 -6.96 4.76
CA HIS A 505 -19.81 -7.68 3.50
C HIS A 505 -21.06 -8.52 3.20
N ARG A 506 -21.21 -8.91 1.94
CA ARG A 506 -22.34 -9.74 1.50
C ARG A 506 -22.31 -11.10 2.21
N SER A 507 -23.39 -11.44 2.90
CA SER A 507 -23.53 -12.66 3.70
C SER A 507 -23.85 -13.93 2.89
N THR A 508 -24.03 -13.82 1.56
CA THR A 508 -24.35 -14.96 0.70
C THR A 508 -23.54 -14.96 -0.60
N VAL A 509 -23.25 -16.16 -1.12
CA VAL A 509 -22.56 -16.35 -2.41
C VAL A 509 -23.38 -15.76 -3.57
N LYS A 510 -24.72 -15.82 -3.49
CA LYS A 510 -25.61 -15.22 -4.49
C LYS A 510 -25.49 -13.69 -4.54
N ALA A 511 -25.41 -13.04 -3.37
CA ALA A 511 -25.20 -11.61 -3.29
C ALA A 511 -23.80 -11.20 -3.77
N PHE A 512 -22.76 -11.97 -3.40
CA PHE A 512 -21.41 -11.80 -3.95
C PHE A 512 -21.37 -11.92 -5.48
N TRP A 513 -22.03 -12.94 -6.06
CA TRP A 513 -22.11 -13.13 -7.50
C TRP A 513 -22.74 -11.91 -8.19
N ARG A 514 -23.89 -11.43 -7.70
CA ARG A 514 -24.56 -10.23 -8.23
C ARG A 514 -23.67 -8.99 -8.17
N GLN A 515 -22.95 -8.81 -7.07
CA GLN A 515 -22.00 -7.70 -6.91
C GLN A 515 -20.88 -7.78 -7.96
N GLN A 516 -20.27 -8.94 -8.17
CA GLN A 516 -19.21 -9.10 -9.17
C GLN A 516 -19.73 -8.95 -10.61
N VAL A 517 -20.98 -9.36 -10.89
CA VAL A 517 -21.64 -9.06 -12.18
C VAL A 517 -21.79 -7.55 -12.36
N GLY A 518 -22.26 -6.82 -11.33
CA GLY A 518 -22.37 -5.36 -11.37
C GLY A 518 -21.01 -4.67 -11.61
N TYR A 519 -19.95 -5.14 -10.96
CA TYR A 519 -18.59 -4.63 -11.21
C TYR A 519 -18.13 -4.89 -12.65
N GLY A 520 -18.45 -6.05 -13.24
CA GLY A 520 -18.14 -6.31 -14.64
C GLY A 520 -18.90 -5.40 -15.62
N GLN A 521 -20.15 -5.03 -15.30
CA GLN A 521 -20.90 -4.05 -16.09
C GLN A 521 -20.26 -2.67 -15.99
N ALA A 522 -19.99 -2.21 -14.76
CA ALA A 522 -19.36 -0.94 -14.49
C ALA A 522 -17.98 -0.80 -15.15
N GLU A 523 -17.14 -1.85 -15.13
CA GLU A 523 -15.85 -1.88 -15.84
C GLU A 523 -16.00 -1.63 -17.35
N THR A 524 -17.07 -2.14 -17.97
CA THR A 524 -17.34 -1.92 -19.39
C THR A 524 -17.69 -0.46 -19.65
N TRP A 525 -18.58 0.12 -18.84
CA TRP A 525 -18.99 1.51 -18.99
C TRP A 525 -17.86 2.49 -18.64
N LEU A 526 -17.02 2.17 -17.67
CA LEU A 526 -15.80 2.94 -17.38
C LEU A 526 -14.83 2.93 -18.57
N MET A 527 -14.72 1.82 -19.29
CA MET A 527 -13.89 1.74 -20.49
C MET A 527 -14.44 2.61 -21.63
N ASP A 528 -15.76 2.75 -21.74
CA ASP A 528 -16.39 3.65 -22.71
C ASP A 528 -16.15 5.14 -22.36
N VAL A 529 -16.19 5.49 -21.07
CA VAL A 529 -16.04 6.89 -20.60
C VAL A 529 -14.58 7.32 -20.46
N HIS A 530 -13.69 6.41 -20.05
CA HIS A 530 -12.26 6.67 -19.79
C HIS A 530 -11.36 5.68 -20.56
N PRO A 531 -11.42 5.61 -21.90
CA PRO A 531 -10.67 4.62 -22.67
C PRO A 531 -9.15 4.70 -22.46
N GLU A 532 -8.60 5.87 -22.15
CA GLU A 532 -7.19 6.09 -21.84
C GLU A 532 -6.75 5.45 -20.52
N ARG A 533 -7.71 5.10 -19.65
CA ARG A 533 -7.50 4.39 -18.39
C ARG A 533 -7.60 2.87 -18.53
N PHE A 534 -7.66 2.33 -19.75
CA PHE A 534 -7.74 0.88 -19.99
C PHE A 534 -6.72 0.39 -21.03
N LEU A 535 -6.16 -0.80 -20.80
CA LEU A 535 -5.35 -1.55 -21.76
C LEU A 535 -5.84 -2.99 -21.80
N ASP A 536 -6.17 -3.50 -22.99
CA ASP A 536 -6.68 -4.87 -23.19
C ASP A 536 -7.86 -5.24 -22.26
N GLY A 537 -8.73 -4.27 -21.96
CA GLY A 537 -9.90 -4.46 -21.09
C GLY A 537 -9.58 -4.56 -19.59
N GLN A 538 -8.38 -4.12 -19.17
CA GLN A 538 -7.99 -3.97 -17.77
C GLN A 538 -7.76 -2.50 -17.44
N ALA A 539 -8.26 -2.05 -16.29
CA ALA A 539 -8.02 -0.70 -15.78
C ALA A 539 -6.52 -0.49 -15.48
N LEU A 540 -5.97 0.59 -16.00
CA LEU A 540 -4.62 1.07 -15.77
C LEU A 540 -4.62 1.98 -14.53
N TRP A 541 -4.25 1.39 -13.41
CA TRP A 541 -4.02 2.12 -12.17
C TRP A 541 -2.57 2.61 -12.12
N LYS A 542 -2.38 3.90 -11.81
CA LYS A 542 -1.09 4.49 -11.45
C LYS A 542 -0.68 4.08 -10.03
N GLY A 543 -1.65 3.97 -9.12
CA GLY A 543 -1.46 3.56 -7.74
C GLY A 543 -1.54 2.04 -7.52
N ARG A 544 -1.54 1.64 -6.24
CA ARG A 544 -1.48 0.26 -5.77
C ARG A 544 -2.49 0.03 -4.66
N ILE A 545 -2.98 -1.20 -4.55
CA ILE A 545 -3.84 -1.61 -3.46
C ILE A 545 -2.95 -2.07 -2.30
N TYR A 546 -2.98 -1.34 -1.18
CA TYR A 546 -2.38 -1.77 0.08
C TYR A 546 -3.43 -2.57 0.85
N SER A 547 -3.25 -3.88 0.92
CA SER A 547 -4.20 -4.75 1.59
C SER A 547 -3.46 -5.81 2.40
N PRO A 548 -3.84 -6.04 3.68
CA PRO A 548 -3.26 -7.10 4.51
C PRO A 548 -3.69 -8.50 4.04
N LEU A 549 -4.49 -8.62 2.96
CA LEU A 549 -5.00 -9.88 2.47
C LEU A 549 -3.89 -10.71 1.78
N PRO A 550 -3.62 -11.95 2.23
CA PRO A 550 -2.51 -12.77 1.73
C PRO A 550 -2.51 -13.05 0.22
N PHE A 551 -3.66 -12.98 -0.45
CA PHE A 551 -3.73 -13.19 -1.90
C PHE A 551 -3.00 -12.07 -2.67
N MET A 552 -3.03 -10.83 -2.16
CA MET A 552 -2.35 -9.67 -2.75
C MET A 552 -0.83 -9.82 -2.66
N HIS A 553 -0.33 -10.34 -1.53
CA HIS A 553 1.09 -10.65 -1.34
C HIS A 553 1.57 -11.77 -2.29
N ALA A 554 0.70 -12.74 -2.61
CA ALA A 554 1.04 -13.87 -3.48
C ALA A 554 1.16 -13.52 -4.98
N ILE A 555 0.64 -12.36 -5.39
CA ILE A 555 0.72 -11.84 -6.76
C ILE A 555 1.72 -10.68 -6.91
N SER A 556 2.32 -10.23 -5.80
CA SER A 556 3.25 -9.11 -5.78
C SER A 556 4.73 -9.53 -5.78
N ARG A 557 5.56 -8.94 -6.65
CA ARG A 557 7.03 -8.97 -6.59
C ARG A 557 7.54 -7.75 -5.84
N ILE A 558 8.56 -7.92 -5.02
CA ILE A 558 9.24 -6.80 -4.36
C ILE A 558 9.93 -5.91 -5.40
N GLN A 559 9.63 -4.61 -5.40
CA GLN A 559 10.24 -3.54 -6.19
C GLN A 559 10.68 -2.42 -5.26
N VAL A 560 11.82 -1.79 -5.55
CA VAL A 560 12.31 -0.63 -4.80
C VAL A 560 11.92 0.63 -5.56
N ASN A 561 11.18 1.54 -4.93
CA ASN A 561 10.95 2.89 -5.45
C ASN A 561 12.26 3.65 -5.29
N ALA A 562 12.92 3.96 -6.38
CA ALA A 562 14.13 4.75 -6.33
C ALA A 562 13.86 6.22 -6.66
N GLY A 563 12.60 6.68 -6.70
CA GLY A 563 12.23 8.04 -7.11
C GLY A 563 12.33 8.26 -8.61
N ALA A 564 11.89 9.43 -9.09
CA ALA A 564 11.94 9.77 -10.51
C ALA A 564 13.39 9.64 -11.04
N TRP A 565 13.61 8.72 -11.98
CA TRP A 565 14.94 8.40 -12.54
C TRP A 565 16.02 7.99 -11.53
N GLY A 566 15.60 7.45 -10.38
CA GLY A 566 16.54 6.98 -9.35
C GLY A 566 16.99 8.05 -8.35
N THR A 567 16.21 9.11 -8.14
CA THR A 567 16.55 10.27 -7.27
C THR A 567 15.97 10.24 -5.85
N ALA A 568 15.23 9.21 -5.44
CA ALA A 568 14.65 9.14 -4.08
C ALA A 568 15.76 9.06 -3.03
N ALA A 569 15.67 9.94 -2.02
CA ALA A 569 16.56 9.95 -0.87
C ALA A 569 16.47 8.67 -0.03
N PHE A 570 15.28 8.04 0.03
CA PHE A 570 15.02 6.80 0.77
C PHE A 570 14.30 5.80 -0.15
N PRO A 571 15.03 4.86 -0.76
CA PRO A 571 14.42 3.90 -1.66
C PRO A 571 13.50 2.94 -0.88
N THR A 572 12.20 3.12 -1.03
CA THR A 572 11.19 2.36 -0.27
C THR A 572 10.88 1.03 -0.97
N VAL A 573 10.65 -0.02 -0.18
CA VAL A 573 10.43 -1.39 -0.69
C VAL A 573 8.93 -1.64 -0.79
N TYR A 574 8.44 -1.94 -1.98
CA TYR A 574 7.02 -2.15 -2.23
C TYR A 574 6.79 -3.50 -2.88
N SER A 575 5.63 -4.08 -2.61
CA SER A 575 5.12 -5.21 -3.35
C SER A 575 4.41 -4.68 -4.61
N ALA A 576 4.94 -4.99 -5.80
CA ALA A 576 4.35 -4.64 -7.08
C ALA A 576 3.59 -5.83 -7.65
N GLN A 577 2.33 -5.67 -8.01
CA GLN A 577 1.57 -6.66 -8.76
C GLN A 577 2.18 -6.84 -10.15
N VAL A 578 3.10 -7.80 -10.29
CA VAL A 578 3.54 -8.25 -11.60
C VAL A 578 2.63 -9.41 -11.96
N PRO A 579 1.95 -9.41 -13.13
CA PRO A 579 1.24 -10.58 -13.60
C PRO A 579 2.24 -11.73 -13.72
N SER A 580 2.25 -12.58 -12.71
CA SER A 580 3.07 -13.77 -12.66
C SER A 580 2.24 -14.92 -13.24
N LEU A 581 2.88 -16.04 -13.62
CA LEU A 581 2.13 -17.25 -13.98
C LEU A 581 1.13 -17.68 -12.89
N THR A 582 1.26 -17.17 -11.66
CA THR A 582 0.30 -17.34 -10.58
C THR A 582 -1.05 -16.70 -10.83
N SER A 583 -1.16 -15.61 -11.61
CA SER A 583 -2.43 -14.89 -11.87
C SER A 583 -3.23 -15.42 -13.06
N LEU A 584 -2.67 -16.33 -13.87
CA LEU A 584 -3.34 -16.98 -15.01
C LEU A 584 -4.78 -17.45 -14.72
N PRO A 585 -5.09 -18.08 -13.56
CA PRO A 585 -6.46 -18.51 -13.23
C PRO A 585 -7.50 -17.40 -13.24
N HIS A 586 -7.11 -16.16 -12.90
CA HIS A 586 -7.99 -15.01 -12.87
C HIS A 586 -8.10 -14.30 -14.24
N LEU A 587 -7.30 -14.70 -15.23
CA LEU A 587 -7.35 -14.16 -16.58
C LEU A 587 -8.42 -14.89 -17.40
N MET A 588 -9.43 -14.15 -17.85
CA MET A 588 -10.48 -14.70 -18.71
C MET A 588 -9.94 -15.38 -19.98
N PRO A 589 -8.91 -14.86 -20.68
CA PRO A 589 -8.33 -15.55 -21.83
C PRO A 589 -7.83 -16.96 -21.52
N TRP A 590 -7.29 -17.20 -20.32
CA TRP A 590 -6.84 -18.53 -19.91
C TRP A 590 -8.00 -19.54 -19.81
N GLN A 591 -9.10 -19.11 -19.20
CA GLN A 591 -10.32 -19.92 -19.07
C GLN A 591 -10.95 -20.18 -20.44
N MET A 592 -11.03 -19.16 -21.29
CA MET A 592 -11.58 -19.27 -22.63
C MET A 592 -10.74 -20.19 -23.51
N VAL A 593 -9.41 -20.10 -23.46
CA VAL A 593 -8.52 -21.01 -24.21
C VAL A 593 -8.69 -22.44 -23.70
N SER A 594 -8.72 -22.66 -22.39
CA SER A 594 -8.94 -24.00 -21.81
C SER A 594 -10.29 -24.59 -22.23
N ALA A 595 -11.36 -23.79 -22.21
CA ALA A 595 -12.69 -24.21 -22.65
C ALA A 595 -12.75 -24.45 -24.16
N ALA A 596 -12.15 -23.59 -24.98
CA ALA A 596 -12.09 -23.76 -26.44
C ALA A 596 -11.33 -25.03 -26.82
N LEU A 597 -10.20 -25.30 -26.17
CA LEU A 597 -9.44 -26.55 -26.35
C LEU A 597 -10.29 -27.78 -25.96
N ALA A 598 -11.09 -27.69 -24.91
CA ALA A 598 -12.00 -28.78 -24.52
C ALA A 598 -13.07 -29.01 -25.59
N VAL A 599 -13.74 -27.95 -26.06
CA VAL A 599 -14.78 -28.04 -27.10
C VAL A 599 -14.21 -28.60 -28.41
N VAL A 600 -13.08 -28.08 -28.86
CA VAL A 600 -12.38 -28.57 -30.07
C VAL A 600 -11.95 -30.02 -29.87
N GLY A 601 -11.43 -30.38 -28.70
CA GLY A 601 -11.03 -31.75 -28.36
C GLY A 601 -12.19 -32.73 -28.42
N VAL A 602 -13.36 -32.37 -27.87
CA VAL A 602 -14.59 -33.18 -27.98
C VAL A 602 -15.04 -33.28 -29.44
N GLY A 603 -14.99 -32.18 -30.20
CA GLY A 603 -15.30 -32.18 -31.63
C GLY A 603 -14.40 -33.12 -32.44
N CYS A 604 -13.09 -33.09 -32.20
CA CYS A 604 -12.12 -34.00 -32.81
C CYS A 604 -12.37 -35.46 -32.40
N LEU A 605 -12.80 -35.70 -31.16
CA LEU A 605 -13.13 -37.05 -30.68
C LEU A 605 -14.35 -37.60 -31.44
N VAL A 606 -15.40 -36.79 -31.59
CA VAL A 606 -16.61 -37.13 -32.35
C VAL A 606 -16.28 -37.37 -33.83
N ALA A 607 -15.31 -36.62 -34.39
CA ALA A 607 -14.84 -36.76 -35.76
C ALA A 607 -13.86 -37.95 -35.98
N GLY A 608 -13.58 -38.76 -34.96
CA GLY A 608 -12.70 -39.94 -35.05
C GLY A 608 -11.19 -39.63 -35.02
N GLN A 609 -10.79 -38.38 -34.75
CA GLN A 609 -9.39 -37.97 -34.66
C GLN A 609 -8.83 -38.14 -33.25
N ILE A 610 -8.69 -39.38 -32.80
CA ILE A 610 -8.40 -39.74 -31.40
C ILE A 610 -7.10 -39.09 -30.86
N HIS A 611 -6.02 -39.06 -31.66
CA HIS A 611 -4.74 -38.50 -31.20
C HIS A 611 -4.79 -36.98 -31.00
N VAL A 612 -5.46 -36.27 -31.90
CA VAL A 612 -5.63 -34.80 -31.81
C VAL A 612 -6.58 -34.46 -30.67
N ALA A 613 -7.68 -35.20 -30.54
CA ALA A 613 -8.61 -35.07 -29.42
C ALA A 613 -7.92 -35.25 -28.07
N GLY A 614 -7.10 -36.30 -27.93
CA GLY A 614 -6.34 -36.57 -26.71
C GLY A 614 -5.40 -35.42 -26.34
N LEU A 615 -4.66 -34.87 -27.31
CA LEU A 615 -3.76 -33.74 -27.06
C LEU A 615 -4.52 -32.48 -26.60
N MET A 616 -5.63 -32.15 -27.26
CA MET A 616 -6.43 -30.95 -26.94
C MET A 616 -7.14 -31.08 -25.59
N LEU A 617 -7.71 -32.26 -25.29
CA LEU A 617 -8.34 -32.54 -24.01
C LEU A 617 -7.33 -32.57 -22.86
N CYS A 618 -6.12 -33.11 -23.07
CA CYS A 618 -5.04 -33.05 -22.09
C CYS A 618 -4.59 -31.60 -21.83
N ALA A 619 -4.41 -30.80 -22.88
CA ALA A 619 -4.05 -29.38 -22.74
C ALA A 619 -5.14 -28.59 -21.97
N ALA A 620 -6.42 -28.82 -22.30
CA ALA A 620 -7.55 -28.25 -21.56
C ALA A 620 -7.57 -28.69 -20.10
N GLY A 621 -7.36 -29.99 -19.85
CA GLY A 621 -7.30 -30.57 -18.51
C GLY A 621 -6.19 -29.95 -17.65
N ILE A 622 -5.00 -29.74 -18.22
CA ILE A 622 -3.91 -29.00 -17.56
C ILE A 622 -4.34 -27.56 -17.25
N GLY A 623 -4.99 -26.86 -18.20
CA GLY A 623 -5.50 -25.51 -18.00
C GLY A 623 -6.47 -25.36 -16.83
N PHE A 624 -7.45 -26.27 -16.73
CA PHE A 624 -8.40 -26.34 -15.63
C PHE A 624 -7.74 -26.76 -14.31
N ALA A 625 -6.84 -27.76 -14.34
CA ALA A 625 -6.12 -28.21 -13.16
C ALA A 625 -5.25 -27.09 -12.55
N VAL A 626 -4.57 -26.30 -13.38
CA VAL A 626 -3.83 -25.11 -12.94
C VAL A 626 -4.76 -24.08 -12.30
N THR A 627 -5.95 -23.86 -12.87
CA THR A 627 -6.94 -22.94 -12.31
C THR A 627 -7.39 -23.38 -10.91
N VAL A 628 -7.85 -24.63 -10.78
CA VAL A 628 -8.37 -25.17 -9.52
C VAL A 628 -7.28 -25.22 -8.46
N SER A 629 -6.10 -25.75 -8.80
CA SER A 629 -4.98 -25.85 -7.86
C SER A 629 -4.54 -24.49 -7.32
N ARG A 630 -4.54 -23.45 -8.15
CA ARG A 630 -4.22 -22.08 -7.69
C ARG A 630 -5.29 -21.49 -6.79
N CYS A 631 -6.57 -21.68 -7.13
CA CYS A 631 -7.68 -21.25 -6.26
C CYS A 631 -7.59 -21.91 -4.88
N LEU A 632 -7.25 -23.20 -4.82
CA LEU A 632 -6.99 -23.92 -3.58
C LEU A 632 -5.79 -23.36 -2.81
N VAL A 633 -4.71 -22.98 -3.50
CA VAL A 633 -3.54 -22.35 -2.87
C VAL A 633 -3.90 -20.99 -2.26
N TYR A 634 -4.75 -20.19 -2.91
CA TYR A 634 -5.22 -18.91 -2.35
C TYR A 634 -6.03 -19.13 -1.06
N GLY A 635 -6.97 -20.08 -1.07
CA GLY A 635 -7.68 -20.47 0.15
C GLY A 635 -6.73 -20.96 1.24
N TRP A 636 -5.73 -21.79 0.88
CA TRP A 636 -4.79 -22.36 1.84
C TRP A 636 -3.85 -21.34 2.50
N ARG A 637 -3.42 -20.33 1.74
CA ARG A 637 -2.53 -19.25 2.22
C ARG A 637 -3.27 -18.14 2.97
N THR A 638 -4.60 -18.11 2.92
CA THR A 638 -5.36 -17.11 3.65
C THR A 638 -5.33 -17.42 5.14
N ASP A 639 -4.96 -16.41 5.94
CA ASP A 639 -5.03 -16.53 7.39
C ASP A 639 -6.49 -16.53 7.85
N VAL A 640 -6.89 -17.64 8.46
CA VAL A 640 -8.24 -17.91 8.95
C VAL A 640 -8.25 -18.32 10.42
N HIS A 641 -7.09 -18.30 11.08
CA HIS A 641 -6.96 -18.75 12.47
C HIS A 641 -7.57 -17.75 13.45
N LEU A 642 -7.63 -16.47 13.07
CA LEU A 642 -8.25 -15.39 13.83
C LEU A 642 -9.75 -15.22 13.53
N LEU A 643 -10.36 -16.11 12.73
CA LEU A 643 -11.77 -16.02 12.37
C LEU A 643 -12.70 -16.71 13.39
N PRO A 644 -13.94 -16.23 13.56
CA PRO A 644 -14.93 -16.89 14.41
C PRO A 644 -15.16 -18.36 14.01
N LYS A 645 -15.33 -19.25 15.00
CA LYS A 645 -15.55 -20.68 14.78
C LYS A 645 -16.91 -20.94 14.10
N ILE A 646 -16.93 -21.81 13.08
CA ILE A 646 -18.14 -22.29 12.42
C ILE A 646 -18.62 -23.58 13.10
N GLY A 647 -19.52 -23.45 14.08
CA GLY A 647 -20.01 -24.58 14.89
C GLY A 647 -18.96 -25.08 15.90
N GLU A 648 -19.15 -26.31 16.41
CA GLU A 648 -18.37 -26.83 17.56
C GLU A 648 -16.96 -27.34 17.20
N ALA A 649 -16.69 -27.73 15.96
CA ALA A 649 -15.44 -28.37 15.56
C ALA A 649 -14.45 -27.40 14.87
N GLU A 650 -13.36 -27.06 15.56
CA GLU A 650 -12.38 -26.06 15.11
C GLU A 650 -11.67 -26.44 13.79
N ARG A 651 -11.22 -27.70 13.66
CA ARG A 651 -10.55 -28.16 12.42
C ARG A 651 -11.47 -28.13 11.21
N LEU A 652 -12.76 -28.40 11.41
CA LEU A 652 -13.75 -28.36 10.34
C LEU A 652 -14.07 -26.92 9.91
N SER A 653 -14.02 -25.98 10.85
CA SER A 653 -14.18 -24.54 10.59
C SER A 653 -13.10 -24.01 9.66
N VAL A 654 -11.82 -24.25 9.97
CA VAL A 654 -10.68 -23.83 9.13
C VAL A 654 -10.80 -24.39 7.71
N PHE A 655 -11.14 -25.68 7.58
CA PHE A 655 -11.32 -26.32 6.27
C PHE A 655 -12.45 -25.67 5.47
N ARG A 656 -13.59 -25.37 6.11
CA ARG A 656 -14.75 -24.70 5.47
C ARG A 656 -14.40 -23.30 4.97
N TYR A 657 -13.71 -22.49 5.77
CA TYR A 657 -13.25 -21.16 5.34
C TYR A 657 -12.37 -21.26 4.10
N ARG A 658 -11.33 -22.11 4.14
CA ARG A 658 -10.39 -22.27 3.02
C ARG A 658 -11.08 -22.73 1.74
N LEU A 659 -12.02 -23.69 1.84
CA LEU A 659 -12.77 -24.18 0.69
C LEU A 659 -13.70 -23.12 0.10
N MET A 660 -14.42 -22.38 0.96
CA MET A 660 -15.31 -21.30 0.52
C MET A 660 -14.52 -20.18 -0.16
N ILE A 661 -13.40 -19.72 0.43
CA ILE A 661 -12.53 -18.71 -0.17
C ILE A 661 -12.01 -19.18 -1.53
N SER A 662 -11.59 -20.45 -1.64
CA SER A 662 -11.16 -21.05 -2.90
C SER A 662 -12.26 -21.04 -3.96
N TRP A 663 -13.50 -21.35 -3.56
CA TRP A 663 -14.67 -21.31 -4.44
C TRP A 663 -14.97 -19.88 -4.92
N LEU A 664 -14.90 -18.88 -4.04
CA LEU A 664 -15.14 -17.48 -4.40
C LEU A 664 -14.08 -16.96 -5.39
N HIS A 665 -12.82 -17.38 -5.25
CA HIS A 665 -11.75 -17.08 -6.22
C HIS A 665 -12.03 -17.68 -7.60
N LEU A 666 -12.67 -18.85 -7.66
CA LEU A 666 -13.07 -19.48 -8.92
C LEU A 666 -14.31 -18.82 -9.54
N ALA A 667 -15.30 -18.45 -8.70
CA ALA A 667 -16.57 -17.89 -9.16
C ALA A 667 -16.44 -16.44 -9.67
N GLN A 668 -15.56 -15.64 -9.07
CA GLN A 668 -15.47 -14.21 -9.34
C GLN A 668 -15.13 -13.86 -10.81
N PRO A 669 -14.14 -14.47 -11.48
CA PRO A 669 -13.82 -14.12 -12.86
C PRO A 669 -14.97 -14.43 -13.83
N ILE A 670 -15.72 -15.49 -13.54
CA ILE A 670 -16.89 -15.90 -14.32
C ILE A 670 -18.01 -14.87 -14.14
N ALA A 671 -18.29 -14.46 -12.90
CA ALA A 671 -19.27 -13.43 -12.60
C ALA A 671 -18.94 -12.09 -13.30
N ARG A 672 -17.68 -11.64 -13.21
CA ARG A 672 -17.23 -10.41 -13.89
C ARG A 672 -17.30 -10.51 -15.41
N ALA A 673 -16.97 -11.67 -15.99
CA ALA A 673 -17.08 -11.88 -17.44
C ALA A 673 -18.54 -11.81 -17.90
N TRP A 674 -19.46 -12.42 -17.14
CA TRP A 674 -20.89 -12.33 -17.40
C TRP A 674 -21.40 -10.88 -17.29
N GLY A 675 -20.94 -10.15 -16.26
CA GLY A 675 -21.18 -8.71 -16.11
C GLY A 675 -20.72 -7.89 -17.31
N ARG A 676 -19.49 -8.10 -17.77
CA ARG A 676 -18.95 -7.41 -18.96
C ARG A 676 -19.76 -7.71 -20.21
N PHE A 677 -20.15 -8.96 -20.43
CA PHE A 677 -21.02 -9.35 -21.54
C PHE A 677 -22.36 -8.60 -21.50
N LEU A 678 -23.00 -8.54 -20.32
CA LEU A 678 -24.25 -7.78 -20.14
C LEU A 678 -24.04 -6.27 -20.34
N GLY A 679 -22.93 -5.71 -19.86
CA GLY A 679 -22.60 -4.29 -20.01
C GLY A 679 -22.41 -3.87 -21.48
N HIS A 680 -21.85 -4.76 -22.32
CA HIS A 680 -21.76 -4.54 -23.76
C HIS A 680 -23.12 -4.60 -24.46
N LEU A 681 -24.02 -5.47 -23.98
CA LEU A 681 -25.37 -5.56 -24.53
C LEU A 681 -26.19 -4.32 -24.19
N TRP A 682 -26.09 -3.84 -22.94
CA TRP A 682 -26.85 -2.73 -22.40
C TRP A 682 -25.88 -1.67 -21.83
N SER A 683 -25.51 -0.69 -22.66
CA SER A 683 -24.78 0.50 -22.20
C SER A 683 -25.78 1.64 -21.99
N PRO A 684 -26.05 2.06 -20.73
CA PRO A 684 -26.85 3.24 -20.43
C PRO A 684 -26.09 4.55 -20.74
N VAL A 685 -24.79 4.45 -21.03
CA VAL A 685 -23.95 5.58 -21.41
C VAL A 685 -24.36 6.02 -22.80
N THR A 686 -25.17 7.09 -22.89
CA THR A 686 -25.26 7.87 -24.12
C THR A 686 -23.88 8.49 -24.31
N ALA A 687 -23.09 7.94 -25.22
CA ALA A 687 -21.77 8.48 -25.54
C ALA A 687 -21.93 9.92 -26.04
N ASP A 688 -21.78 10.88 -25.15
CA ASP A 688 -21.49 12.25 -25.52
C ASP A 688 -20.03 12.24 -25.97
N ARG A 689 -19.83 11.92 -27.25
CA ARG A 689 -18.52 11.93 -27.89
C ARG A 689 -17.98 13.35 -27.78
N ARG A 690 -17.09 13.59 -26.82
CA ARG A 690 -16.20 14.75 -26.90
C ARG A 690 -15.32 14.57 -28.13
N GLU A 691 -15.69 15.25 -29.21
CA GLU A 691 -14.84 15.42 -30.38
C GLU A 691 -13.59 16.20 -29.97
N GLY A 692 -12.43 15.56 -30.03
CA GLY A 692 -11.16 16.23 -29.80
C GLY A 692 -9.99 15.26 -29.92
N PHE A 693 -9.17 15.49 -30.95
CA PHE A 693 -7.89 14.84 -31.28
C PHE A 693 -7.95 13.59 -32.18
N ALA A 694 -8.04 13.85 -33.49
CA ALA A 694 -7.41 13.00 -34.50
C ALA A 694 -6.49 13.88 -35.38
N ALA A 695 -5.19 13.60 -35.38
CA ALA A 695 -4.24 14.17 -36.34
C ALA A 695 -3.80 13.08 -37.34
N PRO A 696 -3.64 13.38 -38.65
CA PRO A 696 -3.34 12.37 -39.66
C PRO A 696 -1.83 12.10 -39.78
N ALA A 697 -1.45 10.81 -39.80
CA ALA A 697 -0.07 10.38 -40.01
C ALA A 697 0.32 10.38 -41.51
N ARG A 698 1.34 11.16 -41.89
CA ARG A 698 2.03 11.03 -43.19
C ARG A 698 3.14 9.98 -43.11
N LYS A 699 3.21 9.10 -44.11
CA LYS A 699 4.30 8.12 -44.27
C LYS A 699 5.49 8.77 -44.97
N ALA A 700 6.67 8.69 -44.36
CA ALA A 700 7.95 8.89 -45.03
C ALA A 700 8.75 7.57 -45.00
N THR A 701 9.39 7.24 -46.12
CA THR A 701 10.22 6.05 -46.31
C THR A 701 11.68 6.45 -46.23
N TYR A 702 12.49 5.74 -45.44
CA TYR A 702 13.94 5.91 -45.38
C TYR A 702 14.65 4.56 -45.51
N SER A 703 15.82 4.59 -46.15
CA SER A 703 16.64 3.43 -46.48
C SER A 703 17.52 2.96 -45.32
N LEU A 704 17.58 1.64 -45.10
CA LEU A 704 18.47 1.00 -44.12
C LEU A 704 19.89 0.79 -44.66
N SER A 705 20.90 0.86 -43.78
CA SER A 705 22.25 0.34 -44.03
C SER A 705 22.60 -0.79 -43.06
N TRP A 706 23.39 -1.76 -43.55
CA TRP A 706 23.76 -3.01 -42.87
C TRP A 706 24.56 -2.92 -41.55
N PRO A 707 25.33 -1.86 -41.24
CA PRO A 707 26.11 -1.80 -39.98
C PRO A 707 25.27 -1.66 -38.69
N THR A 708 24.02 -1.22 -38.79
CA THR A 708 23.10 -1.02 -37.64
C THR A 708 22.34 -2.30 -37.26
N ILE A 709 22.47 -3.36 -38.07
CA ILE A 709 21.58 -4.53 -38.06
C ILE A 709 22.04 -5.65 -37.11
N LEU A 710 23.35 -5.81 -36.89
CA LEU A 710 23.91 -6.97 -36.17
C LEU A 710 23.67 -7.01 -34.64
N PRO A 711 23.65 -5.90 -33.89
CA PRO A 711 23.48 -5.93 -32.43
C PRO A 711 22.08 -6.34 -31.96
N LEU A 712 21.04 -6.08 -32.77
CA LEU A 712 19.63 -6.33 -32.45
C LEU A 712 19.26 -7.82 -32.33
N LEU A 713 20.05 -8.72 -32.93
CA LEU A 713 19.83 -10.18 -32.89
C LEU A 713 20.43 -10.86 -31.65
N THR A 714 21.38 -10.21 -30.96
CA THR A 714 22.23 -10.89 -29.96
C THR A 714 21.91 -10.54 -28.51
N ARG A 715 20.81 -9.80 -28.24
CA ARG A 715 20.52 -9.19 -26.92
C ARG A 715 21.67 -8.33 -26.37
N ARG A 716 22.66 -7.94 -27.19
CA ARG A 716 23.77 -7.11 -26.74
C ARG A 716 23.30 -5.69 -26.48
N LEU A 717 23.67 -5.17 -25.32
CA LEU A 717 23.48 -3.78 -24.92
C LEU A 717 24.22 -2.90 -25.94
N THR A 718 23.51 -2.00 -26.62
CA THR A 718 24.16 -0.95 -27.41
C THR A 718 24.34 0.26 -26.51
N VAL A 719 25.59 0.61 -26.22
CA VAL A 719 25.97 1.76 -25.39
C VAL A 719 26.56 2.84 -26.29
N GLU A 720 26.08 4.06 -26.13
CA GLU A 720 26.65 5.28 -26.71
C GLU A 720 27.21 6.14 -25.58
N ASP A 721 28.48 6.50 -25.69
CA ASP A 721 29.20 7.31 -24.70
C ASP A 721 29.36 8.74 -25.23
N PHE A 722 29.10 9.74 -24.38
CA PHE A 722 29.22 11.16 -24.70
C PHE A 722 30.00 11.90 -23.61
N TRP A 723 30.95 12.75 -24.02
CA TRP A 723 31.78 13.56 -23.12
C TRP A 723 31.32 15.01 -23.07
N SER A 724 31.35 15.63 -21.89
CA SER A 724 31.19 17.08 -21.73
C SER A 724 32.25 17.67 -20.81
N GLU A 725 32.77 18.83 -21.21
CA GLU A 725 33.70 19.64 -20.40
C GLU A 725 33.00 20.44 -19.29
N ARG A 726 31.66 20.38 -19.22
CA ARG A 726 30.83 21.07 -18.24
C ARG A 726 29.82 20.11 -17.62
N TRP A 727 29.43 20.37 -16.39
CA TRP A 727 28.40 19.61 -15.70
C TRP A 727 27.04 19.88 -16.35
N ILE A 728 26.28 18.81 -16.58
CA ILE A 728 24.93 18.87 -17.16
C ILE A 728 24.01 18.00 -16.30
N ASP A 729 22.83 18.53 -15.98
CA ASP A 729 21.84 17.79 -15.21
C ASP A 729 21.25 16.62 -16.01
N ARG A 730 21.44 15.40 -15.49
CA ARG A 730 20.87 14.16 -16.05
C ARG A 730 19.34 14.21 -16.14
N VAL A 731 18.67 14.77 -15.13
CA VAL A 731 17.20 14.88 -15.04
C VAL A 731 16.69 15.78 -16.17
N MET A 732 17.38 16.87 -16.45
CA MET A 732 17.08 17.77 -17.55
C MET A 732 17.24 17.08 -18.92
N LEU A 733 18.34 16.36 -19.14
CA LEU A 733 18.58 15.61 -20.38
C LEU A 733 17.51 14.54 -20.61
N LEU A 734 17.13 13.81 -19.56
CA LEU A 734 16.08 12.78 -19.64
C LEU A 734 14.69 13.38 -19.92
N ASN A 735 14.37 14.55 -19.35
CA ASN A 735 13.14 15.30 -19.66
C ASN A 735 13.08 15.64 -21.14
N GLU A 736 14.15 16.21 -21.67
CA GLU A 736 14.23 16.64 -23.06
C GLU A 736 14.14 15.44 -24.03
N MET A 737 14.86 14.36 -23.73
CA MET A 737 14.80 13.12 -24.51
C MET A 737 13.39 12.51 -24.46
N SER A 738 12.76 12.44 -23.29
CA SER A 738 11.41 11.91 -23.12
C SER A 738 10.37 12.70 -23.93
N GLN A 739 10.37 14.03 -23.80
CA GLN A 739 9.45 14.90 -24.53
C GLN A 739 9.63 14.75 -26.05
N ARG A 740 10.87 14.78 -26.54
CA ARG A 740 11.14 14.61 -27.97
C ARG A 740 10.77 13.22 -28.47
N LEU A 741 10.98 12.18 -27.67
CA LEU A 741 10.54 10.82 -27.99
C LEU A 741 9.01 10.72 -28.04
N GLN A 742 8.27 11.42 -27.16
CA GLN A 742 6.80 11.44 -27.19
C GLN A 742 6.25 12.05 -28.49
N PHE A 743 6.94 13.05 -29.05
CA PHE A 743 6.52 13.73 -30.28
C PHE A 743 7.21 13.20 -31.56
N HIS A 744 8.10 12.19 -31.46
CA HIS A 744 8.82 11.66 -32.61
C HIS A 744 7.93 10.73 -33.46
N SER A 745 7.97 10.87 -34.79
CA SER A 745 7.04 10.19 -35.71
C SER A 745 7.15 8.65 -35.80
N VAL A 746 8.13 8.07 -35.11
CA VAL A 746 8.51 6.65 -35.20
C VAL A 746 8.31 5.91 -33.88
N THR A 747 8.00 6.63 -32.79
CA THR A 747 7.79 6.06 -31.46
C THR A 747 6.31 5.70 -31.28
N GLY A 748 6.04 4.57 -30.63
CA GLY A 748 4.70 4.23 -30.15
C GLY A 748 4.40 4.95 -28.84
N SER A 749 3.71 4.28 -27.91
CA SER A 749 3.63 4.78 -26.54
C SER A 749 5.03 4.90 -25.92
N VAL A 750 5.29 6.05 -25.29
CA VAL A 750 6.52 6.33 -24.56
C VAL A 750 6.19 6.37 -23.08
N HIS A 751 6.80 5.49 -22.31
CA HIS A 751 6.71 5.49 -20.85
C HIS A 751 8.02 6.06 -20.30
N ALA A 752 7.92 7.22 -19.66
CA ALA A 752 9.02 7.87 -18.96
C ALA A 752 8.57 8.20 -17.54
N HIS A 753 9.53 8.48 -16.65
CA HIS A 753 9.26 8.87 -15.26
C HIS A 753 8.57 7.80 -14.42
N ASP A 754 8.80 6.52 -14.69
CA ASP A 754 8.29 5.45 -13.83
C ASP A 754 9.27 5.22 -12.66
N PRO A 755 8.95 5.68 -11.43
CA PRO A 755 9.86 5.61 -10.27
C PRO A 755 10.06 4.16 -9.77
N TRP A 756 9.32 3.20 -10.35
CA TRP A 756 9.29 1.80 -9.96
C TRP A 756 10.20 0.91 -10.83
N GLN A 757 10.88 1.48 -11.83
CA GLN A 757 11.68 0.77 -12.82
C GLN A 757 13.18 1.04 -12.63
N LEU A 758 13.89 0.11 -11.98
CA LEU A 758 15.33 0.27 -11.63
C LEU A 758 16.31 0.01 -12.78
N ASP A 759 15.85 -0.62 -13.87
CA ASP A 759 16.72 -1.08 -14.95
C ASP A 759 16.60 -0.27 -16.25
N ARG A 760 15.78 0.80 -16.26
CA ARG A 760 15.48 1.63 -17.42
C ARG A 760 14.90 2.99 -17.03
N ASP A 761 15.21 4.01 -17.80
CA ASP A 761 14.75 5.40 -17.58
C ASP A 761 13.58 5.79 -18.50
N VAL A 762 13.56 5.28 -19.73
CA VAL A 762 12.50 5.51 -20.74
C VAL A 762 12.24 4.22 -21.52
N SER A 763 10.98 3.84 -21.71
CA SER A 763 10.58 2.71 -22.55
C SER A 763 9.74 3.18 -23.73
N VAL A 764 10.08 2.75 -24.95
CA VAL A 764 9.33 3.08 -26.18
C VAL A 764 8.75 1.82 -26.79
N SER A 765 7.44 1.79 -27.02
CA SER A 765 6.75 0.63 -27.59
C SER A 765 7.17 0.35 -29.04
N THR A 766 7.39 -0.92 -29.38
CA THR A 766 7.52 -1.41 -30.77
C THR A 766 6.21 -1.99 -31.31
N GLY A 767 5.10 -1.74 -30.62
CA GLY A 767 3.77 -2.28 -30.85
C GLY A 767 3.45 -3.46 -29.92
N ILE A 768 2.52 -4.33 -30.32
CA ILE A 768 2.06 -5.46 -29.50
C ILE A 768 3.15 -6.49 -29.17
N PHE A 769 4.31 -6.43 -29.84
CA PHE A 769 5.35 -7.46 -29.77
C PHE A 769 6.55 -7.10 -28.87
N GLY A 770 6.73 -5.84 -28.46
CA GLY A 770 7.91 -5.47 -27.69
C GLY A 770 8.03 -3.99 -27.30
N TRP A 771 9.16 -3.71 -26.66
CA TRP A 771 9.61 -2.42 -26.15
C TRP A 771 11.10 -2.25 -26.45
N VAL A 772 11.54 -1.00 -26.68
CA VAL A 772 12.94 -0.60 -26.59
C VAL A 772 13.10 0.21 -25.32
N ASP A 773 13.90 -0.31 -24.40
CA ASP A 773 14.21 0.31 -23.12
C ASP A 773 15.52 1.12 -23.25
N LEU A 774 15.49 2.37 -22.78
CA LEU A 774 16.60 3.31 -22.67
C LEU A 774 17.06 3.34 -21.21
N ARG A 775 18.38 3.33 -20.98
CA ARG A 775 18.98 3.54 -19.65
C ARG A 775 20.14 4.50 -19.79
N THR A 776 20.24 5.46 -18.89
CA THR A 776 21.27 6.49 -18.89
C THR A 776 22.11 6.45 -17.63
N LEU A 777 23.36 6.87 -17.74
CA LEU A 777 24.29 7.03 -16.63
C LEU A 777 25.06 8.33 -16.84
N LEU A 778 25.23 9.13 -15.79
CA LEU A 778 26.11 10.29 -15.78
C LEU A 778 27.21 10.03 -14.76
N GLU A 779 28.45 9.93 -15.22
CA GLU A 779 29.65 9.80 -14.38
C GLU A 779 30.29 11.18 -14.20
N GLU A 780 30.56 11.58 -12.96
CA GLU A 780 31.25 12.82 -12.63
C GLU A 780 32.77 12.60 -12.63
N HIS A 781 33.50 13.54 -13.24
CA HIS A 781 34.96 13.57 -13.30
C HIS A 781 35.48 14.92 -12.79
N ASP A 782 36.74 14.95 -12.31
CA ASP A 782 37.36 16.15 -11.74
C ASP A 782 37.22 17.39 -12.62
N GLY A 783 36.91 18.53 -12.00
CA GLY A 783 36.79 19.83 -12.68
C GLY A 783 35.43 20.09 -13.33
N GLY A 784 34.38 19.38 -12.92
CA GLY A 784 33.01 19.56 -13.43
C GLY A 784 32.80 18.92 -14.81
N ARG A 785 33.65 17.97 -15.20
CA ARG A 785 33.54 17.21 -16.45
C ARG A 785 32.64 16.00 -16.21
N CYS A 786 31.92 15.56 -17.23
CA CYS A 786 31.04 14.40 -17.09
C CYS A 786 31.01 13.50 -18.32
N LEU A 787 30.88 12.20 -18.07
CA LEU A 787 30.68 11.17 -19.09
C LEU A 787 29.22 10.69 -19.02
N PHE A 788 28.45 10.99 -20.06
CA PHE A 788 27.07 10.57 -20.19
C PHE A 788 26.97 9.34 -21.09
N ARG A 789 26.38 8.26 -20.57
CA ARG A 789 26.20 7.00 -21.30
C ARG A 789 24.74 6.72 -21.54
N VAL A 790 24.40 6.27 -22.74
CA VAL A 790 23.05 5.84 -23.12
C VAL A 790 23.10 4.40 -23.57
N ALA A 791 22.50 3.52 -22.79
CA ALA A 791 22.30 2.11 -23.11
C ALA A 791 20.90 1.87 -23.66
N THR A 792 20.80 1.04 -24.70
CA THR A 792 19.53 0.66 -25.31
C THR A 792 19.38 -0.86 -25.38
N ARG A 793 18.18 -1.36 -25.04
CA ARG A 793 17.87 -2.79 -24.97
C ARG A 793 16.49 -3.09 -25.55
N HIS A 794 16.37 -4.16 -26.34
CA HIS A 794 15.07 -4.64 -26.82
C HIS A 794 14.46 -5.69 -25.88
N ARG A 795 13.17 -5.54 -25.55
CA ARG A 795 12.40 -6.43 -24.69
C ARG A 795 11.13 -6.87 -25.42
N LEU A 796 10.83 -8.17 -25.40
CA LEU A 796 9.61 -8.72 -26.01
C LEU A 796 8.46 -8.70 -25.00
N THR A 797 7.24 -8.40 -25.47
CA THR A 797 6.01 -8.61 -24.69
C THR A 797 5.67 -10.10 -24.59
N PRO A 798 4.77 -10.51 -23.68
CA PRO A 798 4.25 -11.88 -23.66
C PRO A 798 3.70 -12.33 -25.02
N TRP A 799 3.02 -11.43 -25.75
CA TRP A 799 2.55 -11.69 -27.12
C TRP A 799 3.69 -11.86 -28.12
N GLY A 800 4.77 -11.08 -28.02
CA GLY A 800 5.98 -11.26 -28.82
C GLY A 800 6.68 -12.59 -28.55
N VAL A 801 6.76 -12.99 -27.28
CA VAL A 801 7.29 -14.31 -26.88
C VAL A 801 6.39 -15.42 -27.40
N LEU A 802 5.06 -15.31 -27.25
CA LEU A 802 4.09 -16.29 -27.72
C LEU A 802 4.11 -16.42 -29.24
N ALA A 803 4.22 -15.31 -29.98
CA ALA A 803 4.32 -15.33 -31.44
C ALA A 803 5.58 -16.05 -31.91
N LEU A 804 6.74 -15.76 -31.31
CA LEU A 804 8.02 -16.38 -31.68
C LEU A 804 8.10 -17.85 -31.25
N THR A 805 7.61 -18.18 -30.05
CA THR A 805 7.53 -19.58 -29.58
C THR A 805 6.49 -20.37 -30.36
N GLY A 806 5.36 -19.77 -30.72
CA GLY A 806 4.35 -20.33 -31.61
C GLY A 806 4.92 -20.67 -32.98
N CYS A 807 5.70 -19.77 -33.59
CA CYS A 807 6.43 -20.05 -34.84
C CYS A 807 7.32 -21.30 -34.71
N GLY A 808 8.02 -21.46 -33.58
CA GLY A 808 8.86 -22.64 -33.31
C GLY A 808 8.05 -23.92 -33.07
N ILE A 809 7.04 -23.87 -32.20
CA ILE A 809 6.20 -25.03 -31.82
C ILE A 809 5.39 -25.51 -33.02
N GLY A 810 4.81 -24.61 -33.80
CA GLY A 810 4.06 -24.97 -35.02
C GLY A 810 4.95 -25.69 -36.03
N GLY A 811 6.21 -25.28 -36.16
CA GLY A 811 7.20 -25.98 -36.99
C GLY A 811 7.49 -27.40 -36.48
N ILE A 812 7.72 -27.54 -35.17
CA ILE A 812 7.95 -28.85 -34.52
C ILE A 812 6.73 -29.78 -34.69
N VAL A 813 5.52 -29.26 -34.50
CA VAL A 813 4.27 -30.02 -34.66
C VAL A 813 4.08 -30.48 -36.10
N LEU A 814 4.31 -29.60 -37.09
CA LEU A 814 4.18 -29.95 -38.51
C LEU A 814 5.23 -30.98 -38.96
N VAL A 815 6.46 -30.90 -38.42
CA VAL A 815 7.50 -31.93 -38.61
C VAL A 815 7.07 -33.25 -37.99
N ALA A 816 6.55 -33.25 -36.76
CA ALA A 816 6.08 -34.45 -36.09
C ALA A 816 4.86 -35.11 -36.80
N MET A 817 4.04 -34.31 -37.47
CA MET A 817 2.88 -34.76 -38.25
C MET A 817 3.22 -35.18 -39.68
N GLY A 818 4.49 -35.08 -40.11
CA GLY A 818 4.91 -35.43 -41.48
C GLY A 818 4.32 -34.52 -42.57
N GLN A 819 3.82 -33.33 -42.22
CA GLN A 819 3.11 -32.41 -43.10
C GLN A 819 4.09 -31.48 -43.84
N ALA A 820 4.86 -32.02 -44.79
CA ALA A 820 5.90 -31.27 -45.50
C ALA A 820 5.37 -30.01 -46.23
N ALA A 821 4.18 -30.08 -46.82
CA ALA A 821 3.54 -28.94 -47.48
C ALA A 821 3.13 -27.85 -46.47
N GLY A 822 2.56 -28.24 -45.33
CA GLY A 822 2.18 -27.32 -44.25
C GLY A 822 3.40 -26.65 -43.60
N LEU A 823 4.53 -27.36 -43.50
CA LEU A 823 5.78 -26.81 -42.98
C LEU A 823 6.32 -25.66 -43.84
N LEU A 824 6.27 -25.78 -45.17
CA LEU A 824 6.69 -24.71 -46.09
C LEU A 824 5.83 -23.46 -45.93
N THR A 825 4.50 -23.62 -45.85
CA THR A 825 3.56 -22.51 -45.63
C THR A 825 3.79 -21.87 -44.26
N TRP A 826 4.00 -22.68 -43.23
CA TRP A 826 4.26 -22.22 -41.87
C TRP A 826 5.60 -21.48 -41.74
N CYS A 827 6.65 -21.97 -42.40
CA CYS A 827 7.93 -21.26 -42.50
C CYS A 827 7.76 -19.90 -43.18
N GLY A 828 6.95 -19.81 -44.24
CA GLY A 828 6.62 -18.54 -44.90
C GLY A 828 5.90 -17.55 -43.96
N VAL A 829 4.85 -18.00 -43.26
CA VAL A 829 4.10 -17.17 -42.30
C VAL A 829 4.98 -16.75 -41.12
N SER A 830 5.76 -17.69 -40.56
CA SER A 830 6.68 -17.43 -39.46
C SER A 830 7.75 -16.40 -39.85
N THR A 831 8.26 -16.49 -41.09
CA THR A 831 9.23 -15.51 -41.62
C THR A 831 8.61 -14.12 -41.71
N LEU A 832 7.35 -14.00 -42.16
CA LEU A 832 6.64 -12.73 -42.22
C LEU A 832 6.38 -12.13 -40.83
N VAL A 833 5.97 -12.96 -39.86
CA VAL A 833 5.77 -12.53 -38.47
C VAL A 833 7.09 -12.03 -37.87
N ILE A 834 8.16 -12.82 -37.96
CA ILE A 834 9.50 -12.44 -37.48
C ILE A 834 9.98 -11.15 -38.16
N ALA A 835 9.84 -11.05 -39.48
CA ALA A 835 10.22 -9.86 -40.23
C ALA A 835 9.41 -8.61 -39.82
N SER A 836 8.13 -8.75 -39.53
CA SER A 836 7.26 -7.64 -39.10
C SER A 836 7.60 -7.11 -37.70
N VAL A 837 7.85 -8.02 -36.74
CA VAL A 837 8.34 -7.69 -35.39
C VAL A 837 9.68 -6.96 -35.49
N TRP A 838 10.56 -7.48 -36.34
CA TRP A 838 11.92 -6.99 -36.51
C TRP A 838 11.98 -5.61 -37.18
N GLN A 839 11.22 -5.40 -38.26
CA GLN A 839 11.18 -4.11 -38.96
C GLN A 839 10.66 -2.96 -38.09
N ARG A 840 9.78 -3.25 -37.11
CA ARG A 840 9.27 -2.25 -36.17
C ARG A 840 10.30 -1.90 -35.11
N ALA A 841 10.95 -2.92 -34.53
CA ALA A 841 12.02 -2.73 -33.54
C ALA A 841 13.18 -1.88 -34.09
N VAL A 842 13.61 -2.15 -35.33
CA VAL A 842 14.69 -1.40 -36.00
C VAL A 842 14.30 0.07 -36.18
N ARG A 843 13.05 0.33 -36.59
CA ARG A 843 12.54 1.70 -36.79
C ARG A 843 12.54 2.52 -35.51
N VAL A 844 11.99 1.96 -34.44
CA VAL A 844 11.93 2.63 -33.12
C VAL A 844 13.33 2.92 -32.59
N HIS A 845 14.24 1.94 -32.70
CA HIS A 845 15.62 2.11 -32.25
C HIS A 845 16.38 3.20 -33.04
N ALA A 846 16.17 3.29 -34.35
CA ALA A 846 16.74 4.36 -35.17
C ALA A 846 16.19 5.74 -34.79
N GLY A 847 14.90 5.85 -34.49
CA GLY A 847 14.29 7.08 -33.99
C GLY A 847 14.86 7.52 -32.64
N ILE A 848 15.06 6.57 -31.72
CA ILE A 848 15.69 6.82 -30.42
C ILE A 848 17.10 7.38 -30.58
N ARG A 849 17.93 6.75 -31.41
CA ARG A 849 19.30 7.22 -31.68
C ARG A 849 19.33 8.64 -32.25
N ALA A 850 18.41 8.96 -33.16
CA ALA A 850 18.31 10.30 -33.74
C ALA A 850 18.01 11.35 -32.66
N VAL A 851 17.06 11.07 -31.77
CA VAL A 851 16.71 11.98 -30.66
C VAL A 851 17.88 12.12 -29.68
N VAL A 852 18.53 11.02 -29.29
CA VAL A 852 19.69 11.04 -28.39
C VAL A 852 20.83 11.87 -28.99
N ALA A 853 21.16 11.66 -30.27
CA ALA A 853 22.21 12.41 -30.96
C ALA A 853 21.89 13.91 -31.09
N GLN A 854 20.61 14.25 -31.33
CA GLN A 854 20.17 15.64 -31.41
C GLN A 854 20.30 16.34 -30.05
N VAL A 855 19.77 15.73 -28.99
CA VAL A 855 19.88 16.26 -27.63
C VAL A 855 21.35 16.38 -27.23
N ALA A 856 22.17 15.36 -27.51
CA ALA A 856 23.60 15.42 -27.23
C ALA A 856 24.29 16.62 -27.90
N THR A 857 24.01 16.86 -29.19
CA THR A 857 24.62 17.97 -29.94
C THR A 857 24.22 19.33 -29.37
N GLU A 858 22.94 19.52 -29.01
CA GLU A 858 22.43 20.79 -28.49
C GLU A 858 22.98 21.14 -27.11
N TYR A 859 23.25 20.15 -26.28
CA TYR A 859 23.83 20.33 -24.95
C TYR A 859 25.37 20.21 -24.92
N GLY A 860 26.02 20.19 -26.09
CA GLY A 860 27.48 20.17 -26.19
C GLY A 860 28.14 18.86 -25.78
N LEU A 861 27.39 17.76 -25.77
CA LEU A 861 27.87 16.40 -25.49
C LEU A 861 28.56 15.82 -26.75
N LEU A 862 29.87 15.60 -26.65
CA LEU A 862 30.72 15.10 -27.74
C LEU A 862 30.72 13.56 -27.77
N PRO A 863 30.32 12.90 -28.86
CA PRO A 863 30.29 11.44 -28.93
C PRO A 863 31.70 10.83 -28.90
N ILE A 864 31.91 9.85 -28.03
CA ILE A 864 33.15 9.06 -27.98
C ILE A 864 32.96 7.83 -28.87
N ASN A 865 33.76 7.72 -29.95
CA ASN A 865 33.69 6.55 -30.82
C ASN A 865 34.22 5.30 -30.09
N SER A 866 33.31 4.46 -29.60
CA SER A 866 33.60 3.19 -28.92
C SER A 866 34.06 2.09 -29.90
N ARG A 867 35.23 2.27 -30.52
CA ARG A 867 35.98 1.21 -31.23
C ARG A 867 37.49 1.43 -31.07
N LYS A 868 38.00 1.33 -29.84
CA LYS A 868 39.40 0.95 -29.51
C LYS A 868 39.63 1.01 -28.01
N ILE A 869 39.10 0.04 -27.25
CA ILE A 869 39.71 -0.35 -25.97
C ILE A 869 39.66 -1.88 -25.90
N SER A 870 40.59 -2.50 -26.61
CA SER A 870 41.09 -3.84 -26.32
C SER A 870 42.59 -3.83 -26.59
N GLY A 871 43.39 -3.68 -25.53
CA GLY A 871 44.86 -3.81 -25.57
C GLY A 871 45.61 -2.69 -24.86
N SER A 872 46.02 -2.96 -23.61
CA SER A 872 47.28 -2.57 -22.94
C SER A 872 48.12 -1.44 -23.57
N SER A 873 48.31 -0.33 -22.86
CA SER A 873 49.52 -0.05 -22.05
C SER A 873 49.47 1.35 -21.44
N ALA A 874 50.13 1.51 -20.30
CA ALA A 874 50.44 2.76 -19.65
C ALA A 874 51.21 3.74 -20.57
N ASP A 875 51.18 5.01 -20.17
CA ASP A 875 52.03 6.13 -20.59
C ASP A 875 51.81 6.73 -21.99
N ALA A 876 51.16 7.90 -22.03
CA ALA A 876 51.50 8.99 -22.95
C ALA A 876 50.84 10.31 -22.47
N GLU A 877 51.65 11.22 -21.92
CA GLU A 877 51.31 12.64 -21.77
C GLU A 877 51.04 13.29 -23.15
N PRO A 878 50.11 14.26 -23.27
CA PRO A 878 50.09 15.16 -24.41
C PRO A 878 50.92 16.42 -24.10
N SER A 879 52.00 16.55 -24.86
CA SER A 879 52.93 17.68 -24.95
C SER A 879 52.23 19.02 -25.26
N SER A 880 52.68 20.05 -24.56
CA SER A 880 52.46 21.46 -24.84
C SER A 880 53.10 21.90 -26.16
N GLU A 881 52.37 22.64 -27.00
CA GLU A 881 52.97 23.70 -27.81
C GLU A 881 51.90 24.70 -28.28
N ALA A 882 52.06 25.94 -27.82
CA ALA A 882 51.31 27.11 -28.24
C ALA A 882 51.99 27.73 -29.48
N VAL A 883 51.22 28.05 -30.52
CA VAL A 883 51.64 28.98 -31.58
C VAL A 883 50.55 30.04 -31.80
N ARG A 884 51.04 31.27 -31.94
CA ARG A 884 50.45 32.60 -31.79
C ARG A 884 49.41 33.01 -32.86
N PRO A 885 48.62 34.06 -32.58
CA PRO A 885 47.58 34.60 -33.47
C PRO A 885 48.15 35.56 -34.53
N SER A 886 47.45 35.67 -35.66
CA SER A 886 47.71 36.68 -36.70
C SER A 886 46.89 37.96 -36.46
N ASP A 887 47.62 39.05 -36.23
CA ASP A 887 47.28 40.47 -36.41
C ASP A 887 46.56 40.75 -37.77
N ALA A 888 45.83 41.83 -38.04
CA ALA A 888 45.44 43.07 -37.37
C ALA A 888 44.34 43.73 -38.22
N THR A 889 43.47 44.56 -37.62
CA THR A 889 43.24 45.99 -37.99
C THR A 889 42.03 46.58 -37.23
N THR A 890 42.33 47.59 -36.39
CA THR A 890 41.70 48.93 -36.27
C THR A 890 40.30 49.12 -36.90
N THR A 891 39.32 49.80 -36.29
CA THR A 891 39.36 51.17 -35.73
C THR A 891 37.99 51.57 -35.11
N THR A 892 38.04 52.44 -34.07
CA THR A 892 37.10 53.53 -33.67
C THR A 892 35.69 53.22 -33.15
N GLU A 893 35.43 53.54 -31.86
CA GLU A 893 34.68 54.72 -31.33
C GLU A 893 33.16 54.59 -31.51
N LYS A 894 32.29 54.66 -30.49
CA LYS A 894 32.27 55.41 -29.24
C LYS A 894 31.41 54.69 -28.20
#